data_AF-A0ABD3IDJ0-F1
#
_entry.id   AF-A0ABD3IDJ0-F1
#
_cell.length_a   1.000
_cell.length_b   1.000
_cell.length_c   1.000
_cell.angle_alpha   90.00
_cell.angle_beta   90.00
_cell.angle_gamma   90.00
#
_symmetry.space_group_name_H-M   'P 1'
#
loop_
_entity.id
_entity.type
_entity.pdbx_description
1 polymer ?
#
loop_
_entity_poly.entity_id
_entity_poly.type
_entity_poly.pdbx_seq_one_letter_code
_entity_poly.pdbx_strand_id
1 'polypeptide(L)'
;MRALLGVKGSIYICIKSLTQHRLVGAASKNFDPPNLEEFGRNTIFRVMEAGKNVQGSTANSKRPYNAVTNKNGGQKLVWAPKGQKPEVEAKSAVKSSEEADVKVPSKPDGEVMESKTSKGGKLTARAQVRATFYPKFENEKSDQEVRNKMIQAVAAGKGVVEVSLKHSGSLFLYSGDTVGGAFAKNSYGNLYTAVGVFVLGRTMQEAWGAQAAQKQKEFNAYLQENKVCIAMELVTAVLGDHGQRPLQDYGRLIVLVVTAVTSLKGRPLFYSSQDVVAFCHKWRLPTNNLWLFSSKSSVTSFFSAYDALCEEGIASTVTKVLDEISDMPIRGTKDHTELQGEILEGLVARVVDPESVASMEKTLKEHPAPTKPDGAIKLGPGLREIFAANRESEEKQMRALLQAVGKDMCSNTSDWFEDKTLNIQSTKGPETQLVGSFLQASAADQSTLKLQELCRAIRARKLPVRFKCRSNAHRKTSGAENPDLISFRMTIHVLSDSAFRRYQNEMRKQPGLWPLYRGFFVDIELSPAALGGGVAAANETVENSADSSSHLNTPSKVGTEQGTMFDDTEHLMLKLKFLPYKLRTFLIRNGLASLMNKGASEYKTYYMRQMKNWGTSAQKQKELAQLLDEWAVHARKHFTDKKLHNSYLTVAEPFLEKYAQRSAKNQRLIGAAGSAVNVEQFLAEVSGERSEEEDDSNHVEDEAPSTSSVSEPSVVKKAKGMLVFFPGIPGCAKSALCAEIRKVNELGAQHHLMGDMTKGRYWQIIADQRKKKPQVITLADKNAPNEEVWKQIENMCESTQAVAVPVVSDSEGTESNPYSLEALAVFAYRVLQRVDHPGKLDKNSPNPGFVLLMFYNLYNGKDRKEFEEELRERFGHLVKMPLLKADREPMPKAILDVLERGLDLYKKHTTKHGRAESFKGSFKDAWAAWEELLRKTLSANTQYLNNIQVPFQEAVKSVTDQLKAVNNSGLVMHVPTGREERTFRSFNYCAVKLPQEEVSKAVELISAESPQVQKYLTGKSWKESLGKAHITLAHKHAHGVAAVSVYGSLRGSPAQVQVTALVFSEKLCALEVQLNGANEEQAVKSLNAWPHVTIWTGQGLKAKDANALPALVSKGQAQRIAFSNPLTITGIVDFL
;
A
#
# COMPACT_ATOMS: atom_id res chain seq x y z
N MET A 1 21.40 50.31 52.01
CA MET A 1 21.13 49.01 52.66
C MET A 1 21.04 47.92 51.58
N ARG A 2 21.50 46.69 51.87
CA ARG A 2 21.25 45.40 51.18
C ARG A 2 21.08 45.38 49.63
N ALA A 3 22.17 44.96 48.95
CA ALA A 3 22.29 44.39 47.57
C ALA A 3 21.73 45.19 46.37
N LEU A 4 22.53 45.79 45.46
CA LEU A 4 23.57 45.27 44.53
C LEU A 4 22.97 44.46 43.36
N LEU A 5 23.17 44.79 42.08
CA LEU A 5 24.41 44.94 41.28
C LEU A 5 25.22 43.63 41.18
N GLY A 6 25.81 43.24 40.03
CA GLY A 6 25.83 43.86 38.70
C GLY A 6 26.79 43.09 37.75
N VAL A 7 26.89 43.48 36.48
CA VAL A 7 27.83 42.86 35.51
C VAL A 7 29.16 43.61 35.47
N LYS A 8 30.27 42.90 35.72
CA LYS A 8 31.68 43.10 35.24
C LYS A 8 32.60 42.12 35.98
N GLY A 9 33.76 41.68 35.46
CA GLY A 9 34.39 41.98 34.16
C GLY A 9 35.83 42.51 34.31
N SER A 10 36.66 42.33 33.27
CA SER A 10 38.09 42.73 33.21
C SER A 10 39.03 41.87 34.09
N ILE A 11 40.36 41.79 33.90
CA ILE A 11 41.35 42.59 33.13
C ILE A 11 42.56 41.63 32.84
N TYR A 12 43.45 41.72 31.82
CA TYR A 12 43.51 42.33 30.47
C TYR A 12 44.82 41.84 29.78
N ILE A 13 45.46 42.63 28.89
CA ILE A 13 46.92 42.63 28.55
C ILE A 13 47.48 41.49 27.64
N CYS A 14 47.72 41.86 26.37
CA CYS A 14 49.00 41.74 25.63
C CYS A 14 49.60 40.35 25.24
N ILE A 15 50.58 40.19 24.32
CA ILE A 15 51.09 41.01 23.19
C ILE A 15 51.84 40.07 22.20
N LYS A 16 51.67 40.27 20.87
CA LYS A 16 52.56 39.78 19.77
C LYS A 16 52.84 38.25 19.73
N SER A 17 53.63 37.70 18.81
CA SER A 17 53.77 37.84 17.33
C SER A 17 54.92 36.92 16.89
N LEU A 18 55.12 36.72 15.58
CA LEU A 18 56.35 36.18 14.94
C LEU A 18 56.65 34.67 15.22
N THR A 19 57.08 33.85 14.24
CA THR A 19 57.05 33.95 12.77
C THR A 19 57.33 32.57 12.12
N GLN A 20 57.10 32.47 10.80
CA GLN A 20 57.91 31.79 9.74
C GLN A 20 58.55 30.41 10.02
N HIS A 21 58.61 29.48 9.06
CA HIS A 21 59.29 29.62 7.77
C HIS A 21 58.54 28.84 6.66
N ARG A 22 58.19 29.49 5.53
CA ARG A 22 58.91 29.60 4.24
C ARG A 22 58.71 28.35 3.33
N LEU A 23 58.15 28.53 2.12
CA LEU A 23 58.83 28.61 0.80
C LEU A 23 59.54 27.30 0.40
N VAL A 24 59.53 26.80 -0.84
CA VAL A 24 59.38 27.35 -2.23
C VAL A 24 58.56 26.32 -3.06
N GLY A 25 57.88 26.59 -4.19
CA GLY A 25 57.60 27.81 -4.95
C GLY A 25 57.21 27.51 -6.42
N ALA A 26 57.16 28.57 -7.26
CA ALA A 26 56.97 28.69 -8.72
C ALA A 26 57.04 27.41 -9.60
N ALA A 27 56.28 27.28 -10.71
CA ALA A 27 56.15 28.25 -11.81
C ALA A 27 54.91 27.95 -12.72
N SER A 28 54.39 28.83 -13.60
CA SER A 28 54.52 30.30 -13.77
C SER A 28 53.60 30.84 -14.88
N LYS A 29 53.10 32.10 -14.73
CA LYS A 29 52.99 33.15 -15.77
C LYS A 29 52.07 32.94 -17.02
N ASN A 30 51.44 33.98 -17.62
CA ASN A 30 51.05 35.35 -17.19
C ASN A 30 50.15 36.00 -18.28
N PHE A 31 49.73 37.25 -18.06
CA PHE A 31 49.22 38.26 -19.00
C PHE A 31 47.77 38.13 -19.50
N ASP A 32 46.95 39.20 -19.55
CA ASP A 32 46.64 40.37 -18.71
C ASP A 32 45.67 41.27 -19.53
N PRO A 33 44.75 42.05 -18.91
CA PRO A 33 43.80 42.94 -19.60
C PRO A 33 44.38 44.36 -19.84
N PRO A 34 43.74 45.19 -20.69
CA PRO A 34 42.95 46.30 -20.13
C PRO A 34 41.73 46.75 -21.00
N ASN A 35 41.14 47.90 -20.64
CA ASN A 35 40.32 48.83 -21.45
C ASN A 35 38.85 48.48 -21.79
N LEU A 36 37.97 49.47 -22.09
CA LEU A 36 37.69 50.84 -21.57
C LEU A 36 36.49 51.38 -22.40
N GLU A 37 35.53 52.09 -21.79
CA GLU A 37 34.66 53.12 -22.43
C GLU A 37 33.78 52.68 -23.65
N GLU A 38 32.79 53.41 -24.19
CA GLU A 38 31.94 54.52 -23.70
C GLU A 38 30.57 54.54 -24.44
N PHE A 39 29.57 55.28 -23.91
CA PHE A 39 28.31 55.75 -24.56
C PHE A 39 27.32 54.70 -25.15
N GLY A 40 26.01 54.96 -25.22
CA GLY A 40 25.18 56.05 -24.68
C GLY A 40 23.71 55.59 -24.57
N ARG A 41 22.93 55.97 -23.54
CA ARG A 41 22.31 57.29 -23.24
C ARG A 41 20.81 57.32 -23.63
N ASN A 42 19.93 57.31 -22.64
CA ASN A 42 19.11 58.48 -22.25
C ASN A 42 18.40 58.23 -20.90
N THR A 43 18.64 59.02 -19.83
CA THR A 43 18.12 60.38 -19.53
C THR A 43 16.66 60.33 -19.03
N ILE A 44 16.37 60.23 -17.72
CA ILE A 44 16.48 61.22 -16.61
C ILE A 44 15.40 62.33 -16.59
N PHE A 45 14.55 62.30 -15.54
CA PHE A 45 13.89 63.42 -14.84
C PHE A 45 13.81 63.00 -13.34
N ARG A 46 14.03 63.78 -12.26
CA ARG A 46 13.63 65.16 -11.85
C ARG A 46 12.11 65.31 -11.56
N VAL A 47 11.63 65.94 -10.47
CA VAL A 47 12.26 66.39 -9.19
C VAL A 47 11.18 66.79 -8.14
N MET A 48 11.51 66.77 -6.83
CA MET A 48 10.92 67.53 -5.68
C MET A 48 9.43 67.39 -5.18
N GLU A 49 9.33 67.26 -3.85
CA GLU A 49 8.54 68.06 -2.85
C GLU A 49 7.10 67.77 -2.35
N ALA A 50 7.05 67.62 -1.00
CA ALA A 50 6.21 68.33 0.00
C ALA A 50 4.83 67.80 0.49
N GLY A 51 4.53 68.08 1.78
CA GLY A 51 3.25 67.89 2.50
C GLY A 51 3.03 66.48 3.10
N LYS A 52 3.43 66.06 4.31
CA LYS A 52 3.62 66.66 5.66
C LYS A 52 2.35 66.69 6.55
N ASN A 53 2.51 66.15 7.78
CA ASN A 53 1.63 66.11 8.98
C ASN A 53 0.78 64.82 9.17
N VAL A 54 0.87 64.00 10.25
CA VAL A 54 0.98 64.17 11.75
C VAL A 54 -0.41 64.28 12.40
N GLN A 55 -0.86 63.52 13.43
CA GLN A 55 -0.31 62.48 14.36
C GLN A 55 -1.46 61.45 14.67
N GLY A 56 -1.38 60.32 15.41
CA GLY A 56 -0.35 59.58 16.18
C GLY A 56 -0.75 59.31 17.66
N SER A 57 -0.03 58.42 18.38
CA SER A 57 -0.18 58.09 19.85
C SER A 57 -1.44 57.29 20.29
N THR A 58 -1.46 56.33 21.25
CA THR A 58 -0.44 55.56 22.02
C THR A 58 -0.98 54.21 22.59
N ALA A 59 -0.07 53.23 22.79
CA ALA A 59 0.08 52.26 23.90
C ALA A 59 -1.01 51.25 24.39
N ASN A 60 -0.47 50.14 24.96
CA ASN A 60 -0.97 49.25 26.04
C ASN A 60 -2.07 48.17 25.79
N SER A 61 -1.58 46.94 25.60
CA SER A 61 -1.94 45.69 26.32
C SER A 61 -3.22 45.60 27.18
N LYS A 62 -4.01 44.53 26.98
CA LYS A 62 -4.14 43.37 27.92
C LYS A 62 -5.12 42.27 27.41
N ARG A 63 -4.92 41.04 27.91
CA ARG A 63 -5.94 39.95 27.99
C ARG A 63 -6.93 40.30 29.15
N PRO A 64 -8.15 39.73 29.33
CA PRO A 64 -8.50 38.32 29.00
C PRO A 64 -10.00 37.96 28.69
N TYR A 65 -10.20 36.68 28.33
CA TYR A 65 -11.34 35.79 28.67
C TYR A 65 -12.82 36.07 28.31
N ASN A 66 -13.53 34.95 28.22
CA ASN A 66 -14.97 34.73 27.99
C ASN A 66 -15.96 35.58 28.81
N ALA A 67 -17.12 35.88 28.21
CA ALA A 67 -18.40 36.01 28.91
C ALA A 67 -19.58 35.54 28.02
N VAL A 68 -20.67 35.08 28.63
CA VAL A 68 -21.91 34.65 27.97
C VAL A 68 -23.10 35.38 28.58
N THR A 69 -23.90 36.08 27.76
CA THR A 69 -25.31 36.46 27.98
C THR A 69 -25.84 37.03 26.65
N ASN A 70 -27.02 36.76 26.09
CA ASN A 70 -28.31 36.18 26.54
C ASN A 70 -29.25 37.12 27.32
N LYS A 71 -30.14 37.85 26.61
CA LYS A 71 -31.59 37.97 26.92
C LYS A 71 -32.41 38.67 25.83
N ASN A 72 -33.74 38.57 25.93
CA ASN A 72 -34.76 38.85 24.90
C ASN A 72 -35.36 40.27 24.95
N GLY A 73 -36.00 40.68 23.83
CA GLY A 73 -37.12 41.64 23.78
C GLY A 73 -36.77 43.06 23.28
N GLY A 74 -37.60 43.75 22.49
CA GLY A 74 -38.84 43.32 21.80
C GLY A 74 -39.72 44.51 21.35
N GLN A 75 -40.57 44.32 20.31
CA GLN A 75 -41.54 45.30 19.75
C GLN A 75 -40.91 46.56 19.06
N LYS A 76 -41.54 47.30 18.12
CA LYS A 76 -42.75 47.14 17.27
C LYS A 76 -42.73 48.13 16.07
N LEU A 77 -43.52 47.83 15.02
CA LEU A 77 -44.25 48.75 14.11
C LEU A 77 -43.54 49.61 13.01
N VAL A 78 -44.24 49.67 11.85
CA VAL A 78 -44.25 50.74 10.81
C VAL A 78 -42.97 50.83 9.92
N TRP A 79 -43.01 51.05 8.59
CA TRP A 79 -44.04 51.62 7.68
C TRP A 79 -44.17 50.90 6.31
N ALA A 80 -45.15 51.26 5.47
CA ALA A 80 -45.30 50.81 4.07
C ALA A 80 -46.25 51.69 3.23
N PRO A 81 -45.96 51.91 1.93
CA PRO A 81 -46.93 52.14 0.83
C PRO A 81 -46.90 50.93 -0.16
N LYS A 82 -47.99 50.40 -0.75
CA LYS A 82 -49.00 50.96 -1.69
C LYS A 82 -48.40 51.47 -3.02
N GLY A 83 -48.88 51.13 -4.22
CA GLY A 83 -49.97 50.22 -4.69
C GLY A 83 -49.58 49.58 -6.05
N GLN A 84 -50.45 48.98 -6.88
CA GLN A 84 -51.92 48.96 -7.00
C GLN A 84 -52.44 47.57 -7.43
N LYS A 85 -53.77 47.36 -7.45
CA LYS A 85 -54.46 46.24 -8.11
C LYS A 85 -55.82 46.67 -8.67
N PRO A 86 -56.30 45.97 -9.71
CA PRO A 86 -57.50 45.09 -9.68
C PRO A 86 -57.19 43.68 -10.32
N GLU A 87 -58.06 42.67 -10.53
CA GLU A 87 -59.31 42.17 -9.89
C GLU A 87 -59.25 40.60 -9.79
N VAL A 88 -60.20 39.63 -9.90
CA VAL A 88 -61.59 39.37 -10.42
C VAL A 88 -61.68 39.29 -11.98
N GLU A 89 -62.40 38.37 -12.68
CA GLU A 89 -63.42 37.32 -12.38
C GLU A 89 -63.18 35.98 -13.16
N ALA A 90 -64.13 35.03 -13.23
CA ALA A 90 -64.18 33.71 -12.57
C ALA A 90 -64.90 32.64 -13.45
N LYS A 91 -64.75 31.32 -13.16
CA LYS A 91 -65.56 30.15 -13.65
C LYS A 91 -65.42 29.80 -15.17
N SER A 92 -65.77 28.62 -15.73
CA SER A 92 -66.29 27.30 -15.25
C SER A 92 -66.08 26.11 -16.24
N ALA A 93 -66.01 24.89 -15.69
CA ALA A 93 -66.54 23.57 -16.15
C ALA A 93 -66.42 23.00 -17.61
N VAL A 94 -65.68 21.87 -17.70
CA VAL A 94 -65.98 20.54 -18.31
C VAL A 94 -66.91 20.39 -19.55
N LYS A 95 -66.36 19.78 -20.63
CA LYS A 95 -66.90 18.83 -21.67
C LYS A 95 -66.25 19.13 -23.04
N SER A 96 -66.16 18.28 -24.07
CA SER A 96 -66.07 16.82 -24.38
C SER A 96 -66.23 16.67 -25.92
N SER A 97 -66.12 15.46 -26.49
CA SER A 97 -66.44 15.05 -27.91
C SER A 97 -65.68 15.70 -29.10
N GLU A 98 -64.75 14.90 -29.67
CA GLU A 98 -64.79 14.27 -31.03
C GLU A 98 -65.07 15.05 -32.34
N GLU A 99 -64.29 14.68 -33.38
CA GLU A 99 -64.54 14.66 -34.86
C GLU A 99 -64.83 15.98 -35.65
N ALA A 100 -64.53 16.13 -36.96
CA ALA A 100 -63.54 15.50 -37.88
C ALA A 100 -63.38 16.23 -39.26
N ASP A 101 -62.30 15.92 -39.98
CA ASP A 101 -62.14 15.79 -41.47
C ASP A 101 -61.88 17.00 -42.44
N VAL A 102 -61.35 16.65 -43.64
CA VAL A 102 -61.16 17.37 -44.94
C VAL A 102 -60.13 18.56 -45.01
N LYS A 103 -58.99 18.64 -45.76
CA LYS A 103 -58.30 17.95 -46.92
C LYS A 103 -58.48 18.72 -48.28
N VAL A 104 -57.62 18.75 -49.32
CA VAL A 104 -56.54 17.80 -49.77
C VAL A 104 -55.15 18.38 -50.20
N PRO A 105 -54.90 19.07 -51.36
CA PRO A 105 -53.65 18.83 -52.11
C PRO A 105 -52.65 20.04 -52.17
N SER A 106 -51.40 19.93 -52.65
CA SER A 106 -50.80 18.96 -53.60
C SER A 106 -49.31 18.59 -53.36
N LYS A 107 -48.94 17.38 -53.81
CA LYS A 107 -47.58 16.82 -54.06
C LYS A 107 -46.90 17.48 -55.29
N PRO A 108 -45.64 17.17 -55.69
CA PRO A 108 -44.77 15.99 -55.41
C PRO A 108 -43.31 16.35 -54.99
N ASP A 109 -42.34 15.42 -54.89
CA ASP A 109 -42.25 14.11 -54.19
C ASP A 109 -40.77 13.60 -54.21
N GLY A 110 -40.45 12.56 -53.43
CA GLY A 110 -39.16 11.85 -53.46
C GLY A 110 -39.13 10.65 -52.50
N GLU A 111 -38.62 9.50 -52.93
CA GLU A 111 -38.78 8.22 -52.20
C GLU A 111 -37.83 8.06 -50.99
N VAL A 112 -38.36 7.50 -49.90
CA VAL A 112 -37.59 6.79 -48.87
C VAL A 112 -38.30 5.48 -48.56
N MET A 113 -37.68 4.34 -48.88
CA MET A 113 -38.23 3.02 -48.59
C MET A 113 -38.10 2.67 -47.10
N GLU A 114 -39.11 1.99 -46.55
CA GLU A 114 -39.01 1.34 -45.24
C GLU A 114 -38.02 0.17 -45.28
N SER A 115 -36.82 0.34 -44.72
CA SER A 115 -35.90 -0.78 -44.49
C SER A 115 -36.34 -1.56 -43.24
N LYS A 116 -36.86 -2.77 -43.49
CA LYS A 116 -37.39 -3.66 -42.46
C LYS A 116 -36.33 -3.99 -41.41
N THR A 117 -36.67 -3.79 -40.13
CA THR A 117 -35.84 -4.25 -39.01
C THR A 117 -35.70 -5.77 -39.04
N SER A 118 -34.47 -6.24 -39.25
CA SER A 118 -34.17 -7.67 -39.34
C SER A 118 -34.38 -8.37 -37.98
N LYS A 119 -34.91 -9.59 -38.02
CA LYS A 119 -35.02 -10.45 -36.84
C LYS A 119 -33.61 -10.73 -36.31
N GLY A 120 -33.40 -10.52 -35.01
CA GLY A 120 -32.06 -10.58 -34.40
C GLY A 120 -31.36 -11.92 -34.64
N GLY A 121 -30.36 -11.93 -35.51
CA GLY A 121 -29.46 -13.06 -35.70
C GLY A 121 -28.68 -13.34 -34.41
N LYS A 122 -28.49 -14.62 -34.09
CA LYS A 122 -27.65 -15.02 -32.96
C LYS A 122 -26.21 -14.62 -33.28
N LEU A 123 -25.59 -13.76 -32.47
CA LEU A 123 -24.18 -13.40 -32.64
C LEU A 123 -23.28 -14.51 -32.08
N THR A 124 -22.11 -14.66 -32.69
CA THR A 124 -20.98 -15.44 -32.18
C THR A 124 -19.84 -14.47 -31.82
N ALA A 125 -19.20 -14.70 -30.68
CA ALA A 125 -18.08 -13.91 -30.19
C ALA A 125 -16.79 -14.73 -30.17
N ARG A 126 -15.68 -14.12 -30.56
CA ARG A 126 -14.33 -14.64 -30.41
C ARG A 126 -13.48 -13.62 -29.65
N ALA A 127 -12.80 -14.06 -28.59
CA ALA A 127 -11.97 -13.20 -27.76
C ALA A 127 -10.53 -13.72 -27.71
N GLN A 128 -9.57 -12.84 -28.02
CA GLN A 128 -8.14 -13.13 -27.92
C GLN A 128 -7.49 -12.21 -26.89
N VAL A 129 -6.94 -12.80 -25.82
CA VAL A 129 -6.10 -12.04 -24.88
C VAL A 129 -4.86 -11.53 -25.64
N ARG A 130 -4.56 -10.25 -25.48
CA ARG A 130 -3.44 -9.57 -26.16
C ARG A 130 -2.28 -9.25 -25.23
N ALA A 131 -2.59 -8.84 -24.01
CA ALA A 131 -1.61 -8.64 -22.95
C ALA A 131 -2.26 -8.82 -21.58
N THR A 132 -1.46 -9.28 -20.64
CA THR A 132 -1.82 -9.41 -19.23
C THR A 132 -0.55 -9.51 -18.38
N PHE A 133 -0.64 -9.11 -17.12
CA PHE A 133 0.36 -9.36 -16.09
C PHE A 133 -0.19 -10.31 -15.03
N TYR A 134 0.65 -10.71 -14.06
CA TYR A 134 0.24 -11.56 -12.94
C TYR A 134 -1.05 -11.06 -12.25
N PRO A 135 -1.90 -11.98 -11.73
CA PRO A 135 -2.97 -11.61 -10.81
C PRO A 135 -2.45 -10.78 -9.64
N LYS A 136 -3.30 -9.93 -9.04
CA LYS A 136 -2.92 -9.30 -7.77
C LYS A 136 -2.94 -10.37 -6.68
N PHE A 137 -1.76 -10.77 -6.22
CA PHE A 137 -1.63 -11.42 -4.92
C PHE A 137 -1.95 -10.41 -3.80
N GLU A 138 -2.76 -10.84 -2.83
CA GLU A 138 -2.98 -10.15 -1.57
C GLU A 138 -2.67 -11.11 -0.43
N ASN A 139 -1.83 -10.67 0.49
CA ASN A 139 -1.71 -11.31 1.79
C ASN A 139 -2.86 -10.79 2.64
N GLU A 140 -3.96 -11.56 2.70
CA GLU A 140 -5.04 -11.36 3.68
C GLU A 140 -4.52 -11.58 5.12
N LYS A 141 -3.41 -12.32 5.23
CA LYS A 141 -2.70 -12.72 6.43
C LYS A 141 -1.52 -11.79 6.74
N SER A 142 -0.99 -11.87 7.96
CA SER A 142 0.14 -11.02 8.37
C SER A 142 1.41 -11.38 7.56
N ASP A 143 2.28 -10.39 7.32
CA ASP A 143 3.58 -10.64 6.67
C ASP A 143 4.41 -11.68 7.45
N GLN A 144 4.25 -11.79 8.77
CA GLN A 144 4.92 -12.81 9.61
C GLN A 144 4.28 -14.19 9.45
N GLU A 145 2.96 -14.28 9.34
CA GLU A 145 2.28 -15.55 9.05
C GLU A 145 2.68 -16.09 7.67
N VAL A 146 2.80 -15.22 6.66
CA VAL A 146 3.25 -15.60 5.32
C VAL A 146 4.71 -16.04 5.32
N ARG A 147 5.61 -15.36 6.04
CA ARG A 147 7.00 -15.83 6.23
C ARG A 147 7.04 -17.20 6.94
N ASN A 148 6.23 -17.39 7.98
CA ASN A 148 6.15 -18.66 8.71
C ASN A 148 5.67 -19.79 7.79
N LYS A 149 4.63 -19.56 6.98
CA LYS A 149 4.17 -20.51 5.94
C LYS A 149 5.24 -20.81 4.89
N MET A 150 5.99 -19.81 4.41
CA MET A 150 7.10 -20.02 3.47
C MET A 150 8.21 -20.91 4.07
N ILE A 151 8.63 -20.64 5.31
CA ILE A 151 9.62 -21.46 6.03
C ILE A 151 9.09 -22.90 6.21
N GLN A 152 7.81 -23.07 6.53
CA GLN A 152 7.18 -24.39 6.68
C GLN A 152 7.08 -25.15 5.36
N ALA A 153 6.73 -24.50 4.25
CA ALA A 153 6.64 -25.12 2.93
C ALA A 153 7.99 -25.68 2.49
N VAL A 154 9.07 -24.89 2.59
CA VAL A 154 10.43 -25.35 2.25
C VAL A 154 10.93 -26.41 3.25
N ALA A 155 10.65 -26.26 4.55
CA ALA A 155 11.00 -27.28 5.55
C ALA A 155 10.28 -28.63 5.35
N ALA A 156 9.14 -28.63 4.65
CA ALA A 156 8.38 -29.83 4.28
C ALA A 156 8.70 -30.34 2.86
N GLY A 157 9.69 -29.78 2.17
CA GLY A 157 10.05 -30.15 0.79
C GLY A 157 9.00 -29.78 -0.27
N LYS A 158 8.01 -28.93 0.07
CA LYS A 158 6.90 -28.53 -0.81
C LYS A 158 7.23 -27.39 -1.77
N GLY A 159 8.46 -26.88 -1.75
CA GLY A 159 8.91 -25.84 -2.66
C GLY A 159 10.24 -25.25 -2.25
N VAL A 160 10.67 -24.25 -3.02
CA VAL A 160 11.85 -23.42 -2.81
C VAL A 160 11.38 -21.97 -2.68
N VAL A 161 11.99 -21.14 -1.81
CA VAL A 161 11.73 -19.69 -1.86
C VAL A 161 12.65 -19.06 -2.90
N GLU A 162 12.05 -18.47 -3.93
CA GLU A 162 12.73 -17.58 -4.86
C GLU A 162 12.62 -16.14 -4.37
N VAL A 163 13.71 -15.39 -4.48
CA VAL A 163 13.78 -13.95 -4.23
C VAL A 163 14.30 -13.24 -5.47
N SER A 164 13.69 -12.11 -5.83
CA SER A 164 14.12 -11.25 -6.93
C SER A 164 14.21 -9.78 -6.49
N LEU A 165 15.02 -8.97 -7.18
CA LEU A 165 15.01 -7.52 -6.93
C LEU A 165 13.67 -6.93 -7.36
N LYS A 166 13.05 -6.09 -6.52
CA LYS A 166 11.96 -5.24 -6.97
C LYS A 166 12.53 -3.91 -7.48
N HIS A 167 12.65 -3.81 -8.80
CA HIS A 167 12.84 -2.53 -9.50
C HIS A 167 11.64 -1.59 -9.29
N SER A 168 11.85 -0.29 -9.48
CA SER A 168 10.83 0.75 -9.30
C SER A 168 10.66 1.54 -10.58
N GLY A 169 9.60 1.25 -11.34
CA GLY A 169 9.35 1.92 -12.61
C GLY A 169 7.90 1.85 -13.07
N SER A 170 7.73 1.80 -14.39
CA SER A 170 6.46 1.66 -15.08
C SER A 170 6.34 0.27 -15.73
N LEU A 171 5.26 -0.45 -15.44
CA LEU A 171 4.95 -1.74 -16.05
C LEU A 171 4.60 -1.57 -17.53
N PHE A 172 5.38 -2.22 -18.40
CA PHE A 172 5.19 -2.28 -19.84
C PHE A 172 5.00 -3.74 -20.29
N LEU A 173 4.02 -3.96 -21.17
CA LEU A 173 3.64 -5.25 -21.71
C LEU A 173 3.76 -5.19 -23.24
N TYR A 174 4.33 -6.24 -23.85
CA TYR A 174 4.55 -6.28 -25.30
C TYR A 174 4.20 -7.64 -25.92
N SER A 175 3.50 -7.63 -27.05
CA SER A 175 2.99 -8.83 -27.73
C SER A 175 3.28 -8.86 -29.25
N GLY A 176 4.32 -8.15 -29.72
CA GLY A 176 4.54 -7.90 -31.14
C GLY A 176 3.76 -6.68 -31.68
N ASP A 177 3.95 -6.34 -32.95
CA ASP A 177 3.64 -5.02 -33.50
C ASP A 177 2.47 -4.96 -34.50
N THR A 178 2.32 -5.96 -35.38
CA THR A 178 1.48 -5.89 -36.61
C THR A 178 0.05 -5.40 -36.38
N VAL A 179 -0.63 -5.90 -35.34
CA VAL A 179 -2.00 -5.55 -34.95
C VAL A 179 -2.06 -4.70 -33.67
N GLY A 180 -1.00 -3.96 -33.38
CA GLY A 180 -0.82 -3.14 -32.19
C GLY A 180 -0.69 -4.00 -30.91
N GLY A 181 0.43 -3.93 -30.22
CA GLY A 181 0.73 -4.83 -29.10
C GLY A 181 1.61 -4.24 -28.00
N ALA A 182 1.60 -2.92 -27.83
CA ALA A 182 2.36 -2.21 -26.81
C ALA A 182 1.41 -1.61 -25.76
N PHE A 183 1.45 -2.12 -24.53
CA PHE A 183 0.49 -1.75 -23.48
C PHE A 183 1.20 -1.32 -22.18
N ALA A 184 0.63 -0.36 -21.48
CA ALA A 184 0.99 0.00 -20.11
C ALA A 184 -0.03 -0.61 -19.13
N LYS A 185 0.24 -0.50 -17.82
CA LYS A 185 -0.56 -1.08 -16.73
C LYS A 185 -2.10 -0.98 -16.86
N ASN A 186 -2.65 0.11 -17.42
CA ASN A 186 -4.09 0.36 -17.54
C ASN A 186 -4.50 1.05 -18.87
N SER A 187 -3.57 1.19 -19.82
CA SER A 187 -3.73 2.03 -21.02
C SER A 187 -2.83 1.57 -22.17
N TYR A 188 -3.10 2.03 -23.39
CA TYR A 188 -2.25 1.83 -24.57
C TYR A 188 -2.40 3.01 -25.54
N GLY A 189 -1.49 3.13 -26.49
CA GLY A 189 -1.49 4.23 -27.47
C GLY A 189 -1.11 5.57 -26.87
N ASN A 190 -0.06 5.60 -26.05
CA ASN A 190 0.37 6.79 -25.31
C ASN A 190 1.89 6.83 -25.08
N LEU A 191 2.36 7.87 -24.38
CA LEU A 191 3.78 8.13 -24.16
C LEU A 191 4.51 6.99 -23.44
N TYR A 192 3.87 6.34 -22.45
CA TYR A 192 4.46 5.19 -21.74
C TYR A 192 4.70 4.01 -22.69
N THR A 193 3.77 3.75 -23.62
CA THR A 193 3.92 2.65 -24.58
C THR A 193 4.87 3.00 -25.73
N ALA A 194 4.94 4.27 -26.15
CA ALA A 194 5.93 4.73 -27.13
C ALA A 194 7.36 4.63 -26.58
N VAL A 195 7.57 5.05 -25.33
CA VAL A 195 8.84 4.87 -24.61
C VAL A 195 9.18 3.39 -24.48
N GLY A 196 8.23 2.55 -24.07
CA GLY A 196 8.46 1.10 -23.94
C GLY A 196 8.93 0.43 -25.23
N VAL A 197 8.30 0.72 -26.37
CA VAL A 197 8.71 0.19 -27.68
C VAL A 197 10.10 0.70 -28.07
N PHE A 198 10.38 1.99 -27.88
CA PHE A 198 11.70 2.56 -28.15
C PHE A 198 12.80 1.92 -27.29
N VAL A 199 12.55 1.74 -25.99
CA VAL A 199 13.51 1.14 -25.04
C VAL A 199 13.77 -0.32 -25.37
N LEU A 200 12.73 -1.11 -25.66
CA LEU A 200 12.87 -2.51 -26.07
C LEU A 200 13.66 -2.65 -27.38
N GLY A 201 13.32 -1.84 -28.40
CA GLY A 201 14.05 -1.86 -29.66
C GLY A 201 15.50 -1.37 -29.54
N ARG A 202 15.79 -0.34 -28.74
CA ARG A 202 17.16 0.08 -28.40
C ARG A 202 17.95 -1.02 -27.68
N THR A 203 17.32 -1.71 -26.73
CA THR A 203 17.92 -2.86 -26.03
C THR A 203 18.31 -3.98 -27.02
N MET A 204 17.48 -4.25 -28.03
CA MET A 204 17.84 -5.20 -29.10
C MET A 204 18.93 -4.65 -30.05
N GLN A 205 18.98 -3.34 -30.31
CA GLN A 205 20.04 -2.70 -31.09
C GLN A 205 21.40 -2.74 -30.39
N GLU A 206 21.45 -2.59 -29.06
CA GLU A 206 22.63 -2.87 -28.26
C GLU A 206 23.06 -4.34 -28.38
N ALA A 207 22.13 -5.27 -28.15
CA ALA A 207 22.45 -6.68 -27.96
C ALA A 207 22.77 -7.46 -29.25
N TRP A 208 22.29 -6.98 -30.41
CA TRP A 208 22.45 -7.63 -31.72
C TRP A 208 23.19 -6.78 -32.76
N GLY A 209 23.45 -5.50 -32.48
CA GLY A 209 24.21 -4.61 -33.38
C GLY A 209 23.67 -4.60 -34.81
N ALA A 210 24.50 -4.96 -35.79
CA ALA A 210 24.12 -5.00 -37.19
C ALA A 210 22.95 -5.98 -37.51
N GLN A 211 22.75 -7.03 -36.70
CA GLN A 211 21.65 -7.99 -36.88
C GLN A 211 20.32 -7.52 -36.28
N ALA A 212 20.28 -6.37 -35.59
CA ALA A 212 19.12 -5.97 -34.79
C ALA A 212 17.82 -5.83 -35.59
N ALA A 213 17.85 -5.27 -36.80
CA ALA A 213 16.65 -5.12 -37.64
C ALA A 213 16.04 -6.48 -38.05
N GLN A 214 16.88 -7.49 -38.31
CA GLN A 214 16.42 -8.86 -38.54
C GLN A 214 15.85 -9.47 -37.26
N LYS A 215 16.58 -9.35 -36.15
CA LYS A 215 16.19 -9.97 -34.86
C LYS A 215 14.93 -9.35 -34.26
N GLN A 216 14.68 -8.06 -34.49
CA GLN A 216 13.42 -7.39 -34.12
C GLN A 216 12.21 -7.98 -34.88
N LYS A 217 12.35 -8.27 -36.18
CA LYS A 217 11.31 -8.95 -36.98
C LYS A 217 11.08 -10.39 -36.52
N GLU A 218 12.14 -11.18 -36.36
CA GLU A 218 12.05 -12.55 -35.85
C GLU A 218 11.38 -12.59 -34.46
N PHE A 219 11.68 -11.62 -33.60
CA PHE A 219 11.08 -11.50 -32.27
C PHE A 219 9.59 -11.12 -32.33
N ASN A 220 9.25 -10.12 -33.14
CA ASN A 220 7.86 -9.71 -33.36
C ASN A 220 7.00 -10.85 -33.92
N ALA A 221 7.51 -11.59 -34.91
CA ALA A 221 6.87 -12.78 -35.47
C ALA A 221 6.69 -13.88 -34.39
N TYR A 222 7.77 -14.24 -33.68
CA TYR A 222 7.73 -15.25 -32.63
C TYR A 222 6.68 -14.96 -31.55
N LEU A 223 6.59 -13.70 -31.08
CA LEU A 223 5.59 -13.29 -30.08
C LEU A 223 4.15 -13.43 -30.61
N GLN A 224 3.92 -13.12 -31.89
CA GLN A 224 2.60 -13.18 -32.51
C GLN A 224 2.15 -14.63 -32.78
N GLU A 225 3.00 -15.41 -33.44
CA GLU A 225 2.77 -16.83 -33.76
C GLU A 225 2.53 -17.68 -32.51
N ASN A 226 3.36 -17.48 -31.47
CA ASN A 226 3.24 -18.22 -30.23
C ASN A 226 2.24 -17.60 -29.24
N LYS A 227 1.64 -16.45 -29.58
CA LYS A 227 0.74 -15.68 -28.70
C LYS A 227 1.39 -15.42 -27.34
N VAL A 228 2.62 -14.92 -27.33
CA VAL A 228 3.39 -14.61 -26.11
C VAL A 228 3.32 -13.12 -25.81
N CYS A 229 3.06 -12.78 -24.56
CA CYS A 229 3.21 -11.43 -24.02
C CYS A 229 4.36 -11.41 -23.02
N ILE A 230 5.35 -10.56 -23.26
CA ILE A 230 6.43 -10.25 -22.32
C ILE A 230 6.01 -9.09 -21.41
N ALA A 231 6.45 -9.10 -20.16
CA ALA A 231 6.22 -8.03 -19.19
C ALA A 231 7.54 -7.53 -18.62
N MET A 232 7.69 -6.22 -18.57
CA MET A 232 8.95 -5.55 -18.20
C MET A 232 8.68 -4.37 -17.27
N GLU A 233 9.62 -4.11 -16.36
CA GLU A 233 9.66 -2.84 -15.62
C GLU A 233 10.56 -1.87 -16.40
N LEU A 234 10.01 -0.74 -16.85
CA LEU A 234 10.76 0.36 -17.45
C LEU A 234 11.17 1.34 -16.35
N VAL A 235 12.48 1.60 -16.19
CA VAL A 235 12.98 2.55 -15.18
C VAL A 235 13.67 3.71 -15.90
N THR A 236 12.96 4.84 -16.02
CA THR A 236 13.44 6.07 -16.65
C THR A 236 12.74 7.27 -16.02
N ALA A 237 13.45 8.40 -15.87
CA ALA A 237 12.85 9.59 -15.27
C ALA A 237 11.92 10.36 -16.22
N VAL A 238 11.92 10.07 -17.53
CA VAL A 238 11.02 10.74 -18.49
C VAL A 238 9.55 10.37 -18.29
N LEU A 239 9.29 9.24 -17.61
CA LEU A 239 7.95 8.77 -17.24
C LEU A 239 7.55 9.16 -15.80
N GLY A 240 8.49 9.69 -15.01
CA GLY A 240 8.29 10.18 -13.64
C GLY A 240 9.45 9.83 -12.69
N ASP A 241 9.53 10.50 -11.54
CA ASP A 241 10.52 10.18 -10.50
C ASP A 241 10.11 8.97 -9.64
N HIS A 242 10.88 7.87 -9.76
CA HIS A 242 10.58 6.55 -9.17
C HIS A 242 11.49 6.16 -7.98
N GLY A 243 11.85 7.12 -7.12
CA GLY A 243 12.58 6.86 -5.86
C GLY A 243 14.11 6.89 -5.97
N GLN A 244 14.67 6.76 -7.18
CA GLN A 244 15.94 7.36 -7.60
C GLN A 244 15.84 7.63 -9.10
N ARG A 245 16.64 8.56 -9.62
CA ARG A 245 16.82 8.76 -11.07
C ARG A 245 17.88 7.77 -11.59
N PRO A 246 17.55 6.92 -12.58
CA PRO A 246 18.53 6.00 -13.14
C PRO A 246 19.74 6.74 -13.73
N LEU A 247 20.92 6.13 -13.61
CA LEU A 247 22.19 6.78 -13.98
C LEU A 247 22.37 6.83 -15.49
N GLN A 248 22.06 5.72 -16.17
CA GLN A 248 22.25 5.58 -17.62
C GLN A 248 21.13 6.24 -18.45
N ASP A 249 20.14 6.84 -17.79
CA ASP A 249 19.05 7.62 -18.41
C ASP A 249 19.58 8.81 -19.26
N TYR A 250 20.83 9.22 -19.04
CA TYR A 250 21.59 10.24 -19.78
C TYR A 250 22.55 9.67 -20.85
N GLY A 251 22.54 8.35 -21.06
CA GLY A 251 23.40 7.65 -22.01
C GLY A 251 22.63 6.93 -23.13
N ARG A 252 23.33 6.03 -23.83
CA ARG A 252 22.74 5.20 -24.90
C ARG A 252 21.98 3.98 -24.36
N LEU A 253 22.37 3.47 -23.20
CA LEU A 253 21.72 2.35 -22.53
C LEU A 253 20.49 2.82 -21.74
N ILE A 254 19.41 2.05 -21.80
CA ILE A 254 18.18 2.37 -21.06
C ILE A 254 17.75 1.17 -20.20
N VAL A 255 17.11 1.47 -19.06
CA VAL A 255 16.79 0.44 -18.07
C VAL A 255 15.45 -0.22 -18.35
N LEU A 256 15.52 -1.47 -18.80
CA LEU A 256 14.42 -2.39 -18.99
C LEU A 256 14.83 -3.72 -18.35
N VAL A 257 13.94 -4.34 -17.58
CA VAL A 257 14.15 -5.66 -16.98
C VAL A 257 12.90 -6.51 -17.20
N VAL A 258 13.05 -7.72 -17.72
CA VAL A 258 11.94 -8.66 -17.90
C VAL A 258 11.51 -9.22 -16.54
N THR A 259 10.21 -9.16 -16.25
CA THR A 259 9.61 -9.58 -14.97
C THR A 259 8.59 -10.73 -15.12
N ALA A 260 8.06 -10.94 -16.33
CA ALA A 260 7.29 -12.14 -16.67
C ALA A 260 7.31 -12.39 -18.18
N VAL A 261 7.07 -13.65 -18.57
CA VAL A 261 6.70 -14.05 -19.93
C VAL A 261 5.42 -14.88 -19.82
N THR A 262 4.46 -14.66 -20.72
CA THR A 262 3.10 -15.20 -20.58
C THR A 262 2.62 -15.80 -21.90
N SER A 263 2.17 -17.05 -21.89
CA SER A 263 1.45 -17.67 -23.01
C SER A 263 -0.03 -17.28 -22.97
N LEU A 264 -0.55 -16.82 -24.11
CA LEU A 264 -1.92 -16.37 -24.33
C LEU A 264 -2.67 -17.28 -25.32
N LYS A 265 -2.24 -18.55 -25.46
CA LYS A 265 -2.93 -19.54 -26.31
C LYS A 265 -4.30 -19.97 -25.75
N GLY A 266 -4.56 -19.75 -24.46
CA GLY A 266 -5.84 -20.01 -23.78
C GLY A 266 -6.00 -19.16 -22.51
N ARG A 267 -6.25 -19.81 -21.36
CA ARG A 267 -6.04 -19.18 -20.04
C ARG A 267 -4.60 -18.65 -19.97
N PRO A 268 -4.35 -17.42 -19.50
CA PRO A 268 -2.97 -16.92 -19.38
C PRO A 268 -2.12 -17.78 -18.44
N LEU A 269 -1.06 -18.35 -18.98
CA LEU A 269 -0.06 -19.15 -18.27
C LEU A 269 1.28 -18.40 -18.22
N PHE A 270 1.84 -18.24 -17.03
CA PHE A 270 3.13 -17.57 -16.84
C PHE A 270 4.26 -18.59 -16.90
N TYR A 271 5.37 -18.20 -17.52
CA TYR A 271 6.59 -18.98 -17.63
C TYR A 271 7.22 -19.15 -16.24
N SER A 272 7.86 -20.30 -16.00
CA SER A 272 8.72 -20.48 -14.81
C SER A 272 9.91 -19.52 -14.87
N SER A 273 10.59 -19.29 -13.75
CA SER A 273 11.75 -18.38 -13.73
C SER A 273 12.87 -18.84 -14.64
N GLN A 274 13.10 -20.16 -14.70
CA GLN A 274 14.04 -20.77 -15.61
C GLN A 274 13.60 -20.57 -17.08
N ASP A 275 12.31 -20.74 -17.42
CA ASP A 275 11.83 -20.44 -18.77
C ASP A 275 11.96 -18.94 -19.14
N VAL A 276 11.78 -18.04 -18.17
CA VAL A 276 12.01 -16.59 -18.35
C VAL A 276 13.51 -16.31 -18.59
N VAL A 277 14.41 -16.92 -17.83
CA VAL A 277 15.87 -16.80 -18.02
C VAL A 277 16.29 -17.35 -19.39
N ALA A 278 15.81 -18.54 -19.76
CA ALA A 278 16.03 -19.16 -21.08
C ALA A 278 15.58 -18.25 -22.22
N PHE A 279 14.35 -17.73 -22.13
CA PHE A 279 13.78 -16.80 -23.10
C PHE A 279 14.61 -15.51 -23.20
N CYS A 280 15.02 -14.94 -22.07
CA CYS A 280 15.82 -13.71 -22.04
C CYS A 280 17.21 -13.93 -22.63
N HIS A 281 17.90 -15.03 -22.29
CA HIS A 281 19.21 -15.35 -22.87
C HIS A 281 19.12 -15.59 -24.38
N LYS A 282 18.10 -16.34 -24.85
CA LYS A 282 17.84 -16.56 -26.29
C LYS A 282 17.70 -15.25 -27.08
N TRP A 283 16.94 -14.28 -26.54
CA TRP A 283 16.69 -13.00 -27.20
C TRP A 283 17.65 -11.88 -26.82
N ARG A 284 18.61 -12.16 -25.92
CA ARG A 284 19.55 -11.20 -25.29
C ARG A 284 18.86 -10.03 -24.57
N LEU A 285 17.73 -10.31 -23.92
CA LEU A 285 16.97 -9.34 -23.12
C LEU A 285 17.43 -9.33 -21.66
N PRO A 286 17.30 -8.21 -20.92
CA PRO A 286 17.84 -8.13 -19.56
C PRO A 286 17.02 -8.92 -18.53
N THR A 287 17.68 -9.91 -17.93
CA THR A 287 17.22 -10.66 -16.74
C THR A 287 17.36 -9.85 -15.44
N ASN A 288 16.50 -10.15 -14.48
CA ASN A 288 16.62 -9.70 -13.09
C ASN A 288 17.64 -10.56 -12.31
N ASN A 289 18.16 -10.09 -11.18
CA ASN A 289 18.84 -10.94 -10.21
C ASN A 289 17.80 -11.84 -9.51
N LEU A 290 18.12 -13.12 -9.36
CA LEU A 290 17.33 -14.11 -8.62
C LEU A 290 18.21 -14.82 -7.59
N TRP A 291 17.62 -15.21 -6.46
CA TRP A 291 18.27 -16.03 -5.43
C TRP A 291 17.30 -17.12 -4.98
N LEU A 292 17.76 -18.37 -4.95
CA LEU A 292 16.97 -19.51 -4.51
C LEU A 292 17.39 -19.97 -3.11
N PHE A 293 16.39 -20.30 -2.29
CA PHE A 293 16.52 -20.73 -0.90
C PHE A 293 15.70 -22.02 -0.69
N SER A 294 16.39 -23.17 -0.72
CA SER A 294 15.82 -24.52 -0.76
C SER A 294 15.84 -25.25 0.59
N SER A 295 16.40 -24.64 1.65
CA SER A 295 16.43 -25.23 2.99
C SER A 295 15.76 -24.34 4.04
N LYS A 296 15.25 -24.95 5.13
CA LYS A 296 14.74 -24.22 6.30
C LYS A 296 15.78 -23.21 6.83
N SER A 297 17.06 -23.56 6.78
CA SER A 297 18.14 -22.71 7.29
C SER A 297 18.38 -21.48 6.40
N SER A 298 18.49 -21.68 5.08
CA SER A 298 18.76 -20.61 4.12
C SER A 298 17.57 -19.65 3.99
N VAL A 299 16.32 -20.16 3.98
CA VAL A 299 15.11 -19.31 4.00
C VAL A 299 15.00 -18.47 5.27
N THR A 300 15.32 -19.04 6.44
CA THR A 300 15.29 -18.29 7.71
C THR A 300 16.44 -17.27 7.78
N SER A 301 17.59 -17.58 7.17
CA SER A 301 18.72 -16.66 7.00
C SER A 301 18.34 -15.49 6.08
N PHE A 302 17.66 -15.75 4.96
CA PHE A 302 17.14 -14.71 4.06
C PHE A 302 16.26 -13.69 4.79
N PHE A 303 15.25 -14.15 5.53
CA PHE A 303 14.37 -13.24 6.27
C PHE A 303 15.11 -12.46 7.37
N SER A 304 16.09 -13.10 8.03
CA SER A 304 16.95 -12.44 9.02
C SER A 304 17.86 -11.38 8.39
N ALA A 305 18.42 -11.65 7.20
CA ALA A 305 19.22 -10.69 6.44
C ALA A 305 18.38 -9.51 5.95
N TYR A 306 17.15 -9.74 5.48
CA TYR A 306 16.24 -8.66 5.14
C TYR A 306 15.92 -7.78 6.36
N ASP A 307 15.58 -8.37 7.50
CA ASP A 307 15.25 -7.58 8.71
C ASP A 307 16.47 -6.80 9.22
N ALA A 308 17.69 -7.36 9.14
CA ALA A 308 18.94 -6.66 9.42
C ALA A 308 19.25 -5.51 8.43
N LEU A 309 18.67 -5.53 7.23
CA LEU A 309 18.89 -4.52 6.17
C LEU A 309 17.69 -3.57 5.98
N CYS A 310 16.52 -3.85 6.53
CA CYS A 310 15.27 -3.18 6.16
C CYS A 310 15.29 -1.63 6.36
N GLU A 311 16.14 -1.13 7.28
CA GLU A 311 16.29 0.30 7.58
C GLU A 311 17.44 1.02 6.87
N GLU A 312 18.33 0.32 6.15
CA GLU A 312 19.49 0.94 5.48
C GLU A 312 19.96 0.24 4.18
N GLY A 313 19.22 -0.78 3.71
CA GLY A 313 19.55 -1.54 2.51
C GLY A 313 19.61 -0.69 1.24
N ILE A 314 20.71 -0.86 0.52
CA ILE A 314 21.01 -0.30 -0.81
C ILE A 314 21.46 -1.45 -1.73
N ALA A 315 21.34 -1.28 -3.04
CA ALA A 315 21.49 -2.34 -4.03
C ALA A 315 22.81 -3.12 -3.89
N SER A 316 23.96 -2.44 -3.80
CA SER A 316 25.28 -3.07 -3.61
C SER A 316 25.33 -3.99 -2.37
N THR A 317 24.82 -3.50 -1.24
CA THR A 317 24.87 -4.20 0.04
C THR A 317 23.85 -5.35 0.11
N VAL A 318 22.66 -5.16 -0.46
CA VAL A 318 21.60 -6.18 -0.51
C VAL A 318 22.01 -7.32 -1.45
N THR A 319 22.41 -7.01 -2.68
CA THR A 319 22.90 -8.00 -3.67
C THR A 319 24.06 -8.81 -3.09
N LYS A 320 25.08 -8.16 -2.53
CA LYS A 320 26.23 -8.85 -1.93
C LYS A 320 25.80 -9.81 -0.81
N VAL A 321 24.93 -9.37 0.11
CA VAL A 321 24.52 -10.20 1.24
C VAL A 321 23.69 -11.39 0.77
N LEU A 322 22.82 -11.23 -0.24
CA LEU A 322 22.03 -12.33 -0.80
C LEU A 322 22.90 -13.34 -1.57
N ASP A 323 23.89 -12.88 -2.36
CA ASP A 323 24.90 -13.74 -3.00
C ASP A 323 25.69 -14.58 -1.97
N GLU A 324 25.87 -14.08 -0.74
CA GLU A 324 26.58 -14.78 0.35
C GLU A 324 25.71 -15.81 1.12
N ILE A 325 24.38 -15.80 0.99
CA ILE A 325 23.48 -16.66 1.81
C ILE A 325 22.47 -17.51 1.03
N SER A 326 22.35 -17.33 -0.29
CA SER A 326 21.48 -18.14 -1.14
C SER A 326 22.10 -19.49 -1.46
N ASP A 327 21.28 -20.53 -1.56
CA ASP A 327 21.75 -21.84 -2.03
C ASP A 327 22.10 -21.80 -3.53
N MET A 328 21.46 -20.91 -4.30
CA MET A 328 21.82 -20.62 -5.70
C MET A 328 21.56 -19.14 -6.06
N PRO A 329 22.62 -18.32 -6.29
CA PRO A 329 22.49 -16.97 -6.84
C PRO A 329 22.55 -16.98 -8.38
N ILE A 330 21.60 -16.29 -9.01
CA ILE A 330 21.56 -16.06 -10.47
C ILE A 330 21.65 -14.55 -10.71
N ARG A 331 22.77 -14.11 -11.27
CA ARG A 331 23.01 -12.68 -11.55
C ARG A 331 22.26 -12.24 -12.81
N GLY A 332 21.65 -11.06 -12.74
CA GLY A 332 21.06 -10.37 -13.87
C GLY A 332 22.14 -9.95 -14.86
N THR A 333 21.81 -10.03 -16.16
CA THR A 333 22.69 -9.65 -17.30
C THR A 333 23.17 -8.19 -17.30
N LYS A 334 22.53 -7.29 -16.54
CA LYS A 334 22.95 -5.90 -16.33
C LYS A 334 22.75 -5.54 -14.85
N ASP A 335 23.70 -4.86 -14.21
CA ASP A 335 23.66 -4.62 -12.77
C ASP A 335 22.72 -3.47 -12.35
N HIS A 336 22.06 -3.61 -11.20
CA HIS A 336 21.15 -2.59 -10.66
C HIS A 336 21.86 -1.26 -10.35
N THR A 337 23.09 -1.32 -9.84
CA THR A 337 23.91 -0.16 -9.47
C THR A 337 24.36 0.61 -10.72
N GLU A 338 24.75 -0.10 -11.78
CA GLU A 338 25.07 0.47 -13.09
C GLU A 338 23.86 1.18 -13.72
N LEU A 339 22.68 0.56 -13.65
CA LEU A 339 21.46 1.00 -14.34
C LEU A 339 20.66 2.06 -13.56
N GLN A 340 20.19 1.70 -12.37
CA GLN A 340 19.23 2.47 -11.55
C GLN A 340 19.92 3.24 -10.42
N GLY A 341 21.12 2.79 -10.02
CA GLY A 341 21.83 3.27 -8.84
C GLY A 341 21.58 2.41 -7.60
N GLU A 342 21.98 2.95 -6.45
CA GLU A 342 21.98 2.25 -5.16
C GLU A 342 20.62 2.16 -4.46
N ILE A 343 19.65 3.02 -4.77
CA ILE A 343 18.35 3.02 -4.09
C ILE A 343 17.43 1.95 -4.69
N LEU A 344 17.53 0.75 -4.11
CA LEU A 344 16.64 -0.38 -4.36
C LEU A 344 15.28 -0.15 -3.66
N GLU A 345 14.16 -0.37 -4.35
CA GLU A 345 12.83 -0.31 -3.71
C GLU A 345 12.64 -1.43 -2.69
N GLY A 346 13.01 -2.66 -3.06
CA GLY A 346 12.76 -3.84 -2.24
C GLY A 346 13.12 -5.14 -2.94
N LEU A 347 12.58 -6.22 -2.38
CA LEU A 347 12.63 -7.57 -2.94
C LEU A 347 11.20 -8.09 -3.15
N VAL A 348 11.02 -9.01 -4.09
CA VAL A 348 9.83 -9.88 -4.16
C VAL A 348 10.28 -11.30 -3.85
N ALA A 349 9.66 -11.92 -2.84
CA ALA A 349 9.92 -13.32 -2.47
C ALA A 349 8.66 -14.16 -2.70
N ARG A 350 8.78 -15.33 -3.33
CA ARG A 350 7.67 -16.27 -3.59
C ARG A 350 8.11 -17.72 -3.37
N VAL A 351 7.16 -18.61 -3.12
CA VAL A 351 7.42 -20.06 -3.25
C VAL A 351 7.35 -20.44 -4.74
N VAL A 352 8.28 -21.30 -5.16
CA VAL A 352 8.35 -21.95 -6.48
C VAL A 352 8.54 -23.47 -6.29
N ASP A 353 8.42 -24.21 -7.38
CA ASP A 353 8.48 -25.68 -7.41
C ASP A 353 9.77 -26.26 -6.75
N PRO A 354 9.70 -27.41 -6.05
CA PRO A 354 10.89 -28.07 -5.47
C PRO A 354 12.06 -28.28 -6.44
N GLU A 355 11.79 -28.62 -7.71
CA GLU A 355 12.80 -28.89 -8.73
C GLU A 355 13.40 -27.61 -9.36
N SER A 356 13.00 -26.42 -8.91
CA SER A 356 13.42 -25.13 -9.49
C SER A 356 14.94 -24.92 -9.47
N VAL A 357 15.66 -25.41 -8.44
CA VAL A 357 17.13 -25.30 -8.38
C VAL A 357 17.79 -26.13 -9.48
N ALA A 358 17.44 -27.42 -9.59
CA ALA A 358 17.97 -28.31 -10.62
C ALA A 358 17.57 -27.86 -12.04
N SER A 359 16.33 -27.37 -12.20
CA SER A 359 15.81 -26.82 -13.46
C SER A 359 16.54 -25.54 -13.88
N MET A 360 16.84 -24.64 -12.94
CA MET A 360 17.63 -23.44 -13.18
C MET A 360 19.09 -23.79 -13.53
N GLU A 361 19.71 -24.74 -12.81
CA GLU A 361 21.04 -25.24 -13.12
C GLU A 361 21.14 -25.81 -14.54
N LYS A 362 20.18 -26.66 -14.94
CA LYS A 362 20.08 -27.20 -16.30
C LYS A 362 19.94 -26.07 -17.32
N THR A 363 19.04 -25.12 -17.04
CA THR A 363 18.78 -23.98 -17.93
C THR A 363 20.01 -23.10 -18.12
N LEU A 364 20.80 -22.82 -17.09
CA LEU A 364 22.02 -22.02 -17.22
C LEU A 364 23.14 -22.75 -18.00
N LYS A 365 23.09 -24.09 -18.08
CA LYS A 365 24.00 -24.93 -18.88
C LYS A 365 23.54 -24.99 -20.35
N GLU A 366 22.24 -25.12 -20.61
CA GLU A 366 21.65 -25.19 -21.96
C GLU A 366 21.51 -23.79 -22.63
N HIS A 367 21.33 -22.76 -21.81
CA HIS A 367 21.15 -21.37 -22.22
C HIS A 367 22.06 -20.45 -21.39
N PRO A 368 23.39 -20.46 -21.65
CA PRO A 368 24.34 -19.61 -20.95
C PRO A 368 24.04 -18.12 -21.17
N ALA A 369 24.48 -17.28 -20.22
CA ALA A 369 24.30 -15.84 -20.29
C ALA A 369 24.99 -15.25 -21.54
N PRO A 370 24.34 -14.31 -22.27
CA PRO A 370 24.89 -13.77 -23.51
C PRO A 370 26.14 -12.94 -23.25
N THR A 371 27.17 -13.13 -24.09
CA THR A 371 28.37 -12.29 -24.08
C THR A 371 28.05 -10.86 -24.48
N LYS A 372 28.76 -9.89 -23.87
CA LYS A 372 28.71 -8.49 -24.32
C LYS A 372 29.28 -8.43 -25.75
N PRO A 373 28.63 -7.74 -26.71
CA PRO A 373 29.13 -7.67 -28.08
C PRO A 373 30.36 -6.78 -28.18
N ASP A 374 31.38 -7.25 -28.91
CA ASP A 374 32.61 -6.49 -29.15
C ASP A 374 32.38 -5.35 -30.15
N GLY A 375 32.70 -4.12 -29.73
CA GLY A 375 32.74 -2.94 -30.59
C GLY A 375 31.77 -1.81 -30.22
N ALA A 376 32.18 -0.57 -30.51
CA ALA A 376 31.40 0.62 -30.20
C ALA A 376 30.26 0.85 -31.22
N ILE A 377 29.08 0.28 -30.96
CA ILE A 377 27.89 0.45 -31.80
C ILE A 377 27.50 1.93 -31.87
N LYS A 378 27.39 2.47 -33.10
CA LYS A 378 26.84 3.81 -33.37
C LYS A 378 25.32 3.80 -33.26
N LEU A 379 24.81 3.73 -32.03
CA LEU A 379 23.41 3.98 -31.73
C LEU A 379 23.07 5.46 -31.99
N GLY A 380 21.86 5.70 -32.50
CA GLY A 380 21.31 7.05 -32.70
C GLY A 380 20.96 7.76 -31.38
N PRO A 381 20.20 8.87 -31.43
CA PRO A 381 19.95 9.69 -30.24
C PRO A 381 19.27 8.90 -29.12
N GLY A 382 19.65 9.21 -27.88
CA GLY A 382 19.15 8.62 -26.65
C GLY A 382 17.76 9.15 -26.28
N LEU A 383 17.14 8.51 -25.28
CA LEU A 383 15.78 8.80 -24.82
C LEU A 383 15.61 10.29 -24.49
N ARG A 384 16.50 10.83 -23.64
CA ARG A 384 16.47 12.26 -23.25
C ARG A 384 16.76 13.22 -24.38
N GLU A 385 17.58 12.84 -25.36
CA GLU A 385 17.90 13.71 -26.50
C GLU A 385 16.69 13.87 -27.42
N ILE A 386 15.98 12.76 -27.70
CA ILE A 386 14.73 12.77 -28.48
C ILE A 386 13.66 13.63 -27.78
N PHE A 387 13.47 13.42 -26.48
CA PHE A 387 12.55 14.24 -25.68
C PHE A 387 12.95 15.72 -25.64
N ALA A 388 14.25 16.01 -25.48
CA ALA A 388 14.76 17.39 -25.42
C ALA A 388 14.64 18.12 -26.77
N ALA A 389 14.69 17.41 -27.90
CA ALA A 389 14.46 17.98 -29.23
C ALA A 389 12.97 18.15 -29.58
N ASN A 390 12.05 17.49 -28.88
CA ASN A 390 10.62 17.43 -29.21
C ASN A 390 9.71 17.97 -28.09
N ARG A 391 10.15 19.00 -27.36
CA ARG A 391 9.45 19.51 -26.16
C ARG A 391 8.05 20.06 -26.44
N GLU A 392 7.83 20.57 -27.64
CA GLU A 392 6.61 21.29 -28.06
C GLU A 392 5.31 20.48 -27.93
N SER A 393 5.36 19.13 -27.97
CA SER A 393 4.18 18.28 -27.82
C SER A 393 4.55 16.83 -27.51
N GLU A 394 3.77 16.18 -26.63
CA GLU A 394 3.89 14.73 -26.39
C GLU A 394 3.67 13.91 -27.68
N GLU A 395 2.87 14.40 -28.63
CA GLU A 395 2.67 13.73 -29.91
C GLU A 395 3.95 13.73 -30.75
N LYS A 396 4.68 14.86 -30.79
CA LYS A 396 5.99 14.94 -31.46
C LYS A 396 7.00 14.01 -30.79
N GLN A 397 6.99 13.91 -29.45
CA GLN A 397 7.83 12.96 -28.70
C GLN A 397 7.50 11.51 -29.09
N MET A 398 6.22 11.12 -29.09
CA MET A 398 5.80 9.78 -29.50
C MET A 398 6.19 9.47 -30.96
N ARG A 399 5.99 10.41 -31.89
CA ARG A 399 6.39 10.24 -33.30
C ARG A 399 7.89 10.07 -33.44
N ALA A 400 8.69 10.90 -32.79
CA ALA A 400 10.16 10.84 -32.85
C ALA A 400 10.72 9.56 -32.22
N LEU A 401 10.16 9.06 -31.12
CA LEU A 401 10.53 7.78 -30.50
C LEU A 401 10.26 6.59 -31.44
N LEU A 402 9.05 6.53 -32.02
CA LEU A 402 8.64 5.45 -32.91
C LEU A 402 9.38 5.50 -34.27
N GLN A 403 9.80 6.68 -34.72
CA GLN A 403 10.71 6.82 -35.86
C GLN A 403 12.15 6.39 -35.53
N ALA A 404 12.68 6.77 -34.36
CA ALA A 404 14.07 6.52 -33.97
C ALA A 404 14.37 5.06 -33.58
N VAL A 405 13.34 4.25 -33.32
CA VAL A 405 13.48 2.79 -33.11
C VAL A 405 13.46 2.00 -34.43
N GLY A 406 12.71 2.47 -35.44
CA GLY A 406 12.62 1.88 -36.77
C GLY A 406 11.42 0.96 -36.99
N LYS A 407 11.01 0.83 -38.26
CA LYS A 407 9.84 0.04 -38.70
C LYS A 407 9.98 -1.46 -38.45
N ASP A 408 11.20 -1.95 -38.24
CA ASP A 408 11.48 -3.37 -38.00
C ASP A 408 11.07 -3.82 -36.58
N MET A 409 11.09 -2.88 -35.62
CA MET A 409 10.57 -3.07 -34.26
C MET A 409 9.08 -2.72 -34.17
N CYS A 410 8.62 -1.71 -34.92
CA CYS A 410 7.26 -1.20 -34.86
C CYS A 410 6.76 -0.82 -36.26
N SER A 411 6.22 -1.80 -36.98
CA SER A 411 5.67 -1.59 -38.33
C SER A 411 4.36 -0.78 -38.32
N ASN A 412 3.55 -0.92 -37.25
CA ASN A 412 2.24 -0.31 -37.10
C ASN A 412 2.23 0.70 -35.94
N THR A 413 1.85 1.96 -36.22
CA THR A 413 1.78 3.06 -35.23
C THR A 413 0.36 3.59 -34.99
N SER A 414 -0.65 2.90 -35.52
CA SER A 414 -2.09 3.25 -35.41
C SER A 414 -2.58 3.46 -33.98
N ASP A 415 -2.20 2.59 -33.05
CA ASP A 415 -2.57 2.63 -31.62
C ASP A 415 -2.37 4.04 -31.00
N TRP A 416 -1.39 4.80 -31.48
CA TRP A 416 -1.08 6.16 -31.01
C TRP A 416 -1.79 7.27 -31.82
N PHE A 417 -1.88 7.13 -33.14
CA PHE A 417 -2.15 8.24 -34.07
C PHE A 417 -3.42 8.13 -34.93
N GLU A 418 -4.12 6.98 -34.96
CA GLU A 418 -5.42 6.91 -35.65
C GLU A 418 -6.54 7.55 -34.81
N ASP A 419 -7.57 8.04 -35.51
CA ASP A 419 -8.65 8.82 -34.90
C ASP A 419 -9.59 7.93 -34.07
N LYS A 420 -10.03 8.45 -32.92
CA LYS A 420 -10.62 7.67 -31.82
C LYS A 420 -12.15 7.64 -31.88
N THR A 421 -12.74 8.04 -33.00
CA THR A 421 -14.18 8.22 -33.21
C THR A 421 -14.92 6.90 -33.47
N LEU A 422 -15.51 6.32 -32.42
CA LEU A 422 -16.62 5.38 -32.57
C LEU A 422 -17.87 6.13 -33.05
N ASN A 423 -18.06 6.22 -34.38
CA ASN A 423 -19.28 6.75 -35.00
C ASN A 423 -20.47 5.79 -34.79
N ILE A 424 -20.98 5.75 -33.56
CA ILE A 424 -22.19 5.01 -33.16
C ILE A 424 -23.14 6.02 -32.50
N GLN A 425 -24.18 6.43 -33.24
CA GLN A 425 -25.18 7.39 -32.78
C GLN A 425 -26.09 6.76 -31.70
N SER A 426 -25.69 6.87 -30.43
CA SER A 426 -26.49 6.40 -29.29
C SER A 426 -26.21 7.24 -28.03
N THR A 427 -27.27 7.75 -27.40
CA THR A 427 -27.21 8.56 -26.17
C THR A 427 -27.00 7.75 -24.88
N LYS A 428 -26.64 6.46 -25.01
CA LYS A 428 -26.13 5.61 -23.94
C LYS A 428 -24.76 5.07 -24.38
N GLY A 429 -23.70 5.41 -23.64
CA GLY A 429 -22.31 5.32 -24.11
C GLY A 429 -21.92 3.96 -24.75
N PRO A 430 -21.25 3.98 -25.93
CA PRO A 430 -21.16 2.83 -26.82
C PRO A 430 -20.45 1.61 -26.21
N GLU A 431 -19.48 1.83 -25.31
CA GLU A 431 -18.77 0.75 -24.59
C GLU A 431 -19.74 -0.19 -23.85
N THR A 432 -20.82 0.35 -23.28
CA THR A 432 -21.80 -0.46 -22.51
C THR A 432 -22.64 -1.35 -23.44
N GLN A 433 -22.87 -0.91 -24.69
CA GLN A 433 -23.56 -1.68 -25.71
C GLN A 433 -22.66 -2.78 -26.27
N LEU A 434 -21.41 -2.48 -26.63
CA LEU A 434 -20.43 -3.46 -27.11
C LEU A 434 -20.19 -4.61 -26.10
N VAL A 435 -20.00 -4.27 -24.81
CA VAL A 435 -19.87 -5.26 -23.73
C VAL A 435 -21.21 -5.96 -23.44
N GLY A 436 -22.35 -5.35 -23.78
CA GLY A 436 -23.65 -6.01 -23.79
C GLY A 436 -23.70 -7.13 -24.81
N SER A 437 -23.46 -6.80 -26.09
CA SER A 437 -23.45 -7.74 -27.21
C SER A 437 -22.45 -8.88 -27.00
N PHE A 438 -21.23 -8.58 -26.53
CA PHE A 438 -20.21 -9.59 -26.24
C PHE A 438 -20.66 -10.64 -25.21
N LEU A 439 -21.42 -10.24 -24.18
CA LEU A 439 -21.88 -11.16 -23.13
C LEU A 439 -23.18 -11.91 -23.49
N GLN A 440 -23.88 -11.48 -24.54
CA GLN A 440 -25.07 -12.13 -25.09
C GLN A 440 -24.76 -13.06 -26.27
N ALA A 441 -23.65 -12.82 -26.97
CA ALA A 441 -23.17 -13.65 -28.08
C ALA A 441 -22.73 -15.05 -27.61
N SER A 442 -22.86 -16.03 -28.50
CA SER A 442 -22.38 -17.41 -28.30
C SER A 442 -20.85 -17.43 -28.36
N ALA A 443 -20.19 -18.08 -27.40
CA ALA A 443 -18.72 -18.17 -27.42
C ALA A 443 -18.24 -19.10 -28.54
N ALA A 444 -17.28 -18.64 -29.35
CA ALA A 444 -16.64 -19.43 -30.42
C ALA A 444 -15.63 -20.46 -29.89
N ASP A 445 -15.12 -20.27 -28.67
CA ASP A 445 -14.21 -21.19 -27.99
C ASP A 445 -14.31 -21.08 -26.47
N GLN A 446 -13.73 -22.06 -25.77
CA GLN A 446 -13.77 -22.17 -24.31
C GLN A 446 -13.09 -20.98 -23.61
N SER A 447 -12.03 -20.42 -24.21
CA SER A 447 -11.35 -19.21 -23.72
C SER A 447 -12.29 -18.01 -23.72
N THR A 448 -13.07 -17.85 -24.80
CA THR A 448 -14.09 -16.79 -24.90
C THR A 448 -15.21 -17.02 -23.89
N LEU A 449 -15.67 -18.26 -23.68
CA LEU A 449 -16.68 -18.57 -22.67
C LEU A 449 -16.20 -18.19 -21.25
N LYS A 450 -14.97 -18.57 -20.89
CA LYS A 450 -14.39 -18.24 -19.58
C LYS A 450 -14.14 -16.74 -19.38
N LEU A 451 -13.79 -16.01 -20.44
CA LEU A 451 -13.74 -14.55 -20.35
C LEU A 451 -15.13 -13.93 -20.15
N GLN A 452 -16.17 -14.45 -20.82
CA GLN A 452 -17.54 -14.00 -20.59
C GLN A 452 -18.00 -14.31 -19.15
N GLU A 453 -17.67 -15.48 -18.58
CA GLU A 453 -17.96 -15.81 -17.17
C GLU A 453 -17.33 -14.78 -16.21
N LEU A 454 -16.02 -14.52 -16.34
CA LEU A 454 -15.30 -13.50 -15.57
C LEU A 454 -15.98 -12.12 -15.66
N CYS A 455 -16.36 -11.72 -16.88
CA CYS A 455 -17.02 -10.42 -17.10
C CYS A 455 -18.46 -10.37 -16.56
N ARG A 456 -19.20 -11.49 -16.58
CA ARG A 456 -20.51 -11.63 -15.94
C ARG A 456 -20.38 -11.50 -14.42
N ALA A 457 -19.42 -12.20 -13.79
CA ALA A 457 -19.16 -12.11 -12.34
C ALA A 457 -18.82 -10.68 -11.89
N ILE A 458 -17.92 -10.00 -12.61
CA ILE A 458 -17.54 -8.59 -12.35
C ILE A 458 -18.77 -7.66 -12.37
N ARG A 459 -19.65 -7.82 -13.38
CA ARG A 459 -20.87 -7.02 -13.52
C ARG A 459 -21.90 -7.34 -12.44
N ALA A 460 -22.15 -8.62 -12.16
CA ALA A 460 -23.12 -9.08 -11.18
C ALA A 460 -22.83 -8.55 -9.77
N ARG A 461 -21.57 -8.64 -9.30
CA ARG A 461 -21.15 -8.17 -7.97
C ARG A 461 -20.88 -6.66 -7.89
N LYS A 462 -21.25 -5.88 -8.92
CA LYS A 462 -21.03 -4.42 -9.06
C LYS A 462 -19.58 -4.01 -8.69
N LEU A 463 -18.56 -4.80 -9.07
CA LEU A 463 -17.15 -4.57 -8.69
C LEU A 463 -16.60 -3.24 -9.25
N PRO A 464 -15.58 -2.61 -8.63
CA PRO A 464 -14.99 -1.36 -9.11
C PRO A 464 -14.02 -1.63 -10.28
N VAL A 465 -14.59 -2.00 -11.42
CA VAL A 465 -13.90 -2.28 -12.69
C VAL A 465 -14.65 -1.57 -13.82
N ARG A 466 -13.94 -0.98 -14.78
CA ARG A 466 -14.48 -0.35 -15.99
C ARG A 466 -13.98 -1.10 -17.22
N PHE A 467 -14.89 -1.52 -18.08
CA PHE A 467 -14.55 -2.03 -19.40
C PHE A 467 -14.43 -0.85 -20.36
N LYS A 468 -13.20 -0.48 -20.76
CA LYS A 468 -12.96 0.51 -21.82
C LYS A 468 -12.97 -0.21 -23.17
N CYS A 469 -13.59 0.32 -24.20
CA CYS A 469 -13.69 -0.29 -25.54
C CYS A 469 -13.36 0.71 -26.64
N ARG A 470 -12.38 0.39 -27.50
CA ARG A 470 -12.06 1.18 -28.72
C ARG A 470 -12.24 0.31 -29.96
N SER A 471 -12.57 0.92 -31.09
CA SER A 471 -12.56 0.25 -32.40
C SER A 471 -11.20 -0.42 -32.67
N ASN A 472 -11.18 -1.59 -33.31
CA ASN A 472 -9.97 -2.27 -33.76
C ASN A 472 -10.02 -2.46 -35.27
N ALA A 473 -9.79 -1.37 -36.00
CA ALA A 473 -9.92 -1.32 -37.46
C ALA A 473 -8.83 -2.12 -38.20
N HIS A 474 -7.69 -2.35 -37.56
CA HIS A 474 -6.48 -2.91 -38.19
C HIS A 474 -6.63 -4.38 -38.61
N ARG A 475 -7.68 -5.06 -38.16
CA ARG A 475 -7.99 -6.45 -38.55
C ARG A 475 -8.82 -6.57 -39.84
N LYS A 476 -9.09 -5.46 -40.53
CA LYS A 476 -9.74 -5.42 -41.86
C LYS A 476 -8.83 -5.80 -43.03
N THR A 477 -7.55 -6.09 -42.78
CA THR A 477 -6.51 -6.25 -43.83
C THR A 477 -6.36 -7.68 -44.37
N SER A 478 -7.13 -8.65 -43.87
CA SER A 478 -7.04 -10.07 -44.23
C SER A 478 -8.32 -10.65 -44.88
N GLY A 479 -8.64 -10.19 -46.09
CA GLY A 479 -9.57 -10.86 -47.01
C GLY A 479 -11.07 -10.64 -46.76
N ALA A 480 -11.75 -10.13 -47.79
CA ALA A 480 -13.19 -9.83 -47.88
C ALA A 480 -13.70 -8.76 -46.89
N GLU A 481 -14.29 -7.69 -47.44
CA GLU A 481 -15.06 -6.73 -46.65
C GLU A 481 -16.38 -7.36 -46.20
N ASN A 482 -16.42 -7.87 -44.97
CA ASN A 482 -17.68 -8.25 -44.32
C ASN A 482 -18.18 -7.07 -43.46
N PRO A 483 -19.21 -6.32 -43.89
CA PRO A 483 -19.69 -5.14 -43.17
C PRO A 483 -20.33 -5.46 -41.81
N ASP A 484 -20.73 -6.72 -41.57
CA ASP A 484 -21.36 -7.16 -40.33
C ASP A 484 -20.36 -7.55 -39.22
N LEU A 485 -19.05 -7.50 -39.48
CA LEU A 485 -18.02 -7.88 -38.50
C LEU A 485 -17.67 -6.71 -37.57
N ILE A 486 -18.04 -6.81 -36.28
CA ILE A 486 -17.73 -5.80 -35.27
C ILE A 486 -16.49 -6.23 -34.47
N SER A 487 -15.36 -5.55 -34.72
CA SER A 487 -14.08 -5.81 -34.05
C SER A 487 -13.63 -4.65 -33.15
N PHE A 488 -13.36 -4.93 -31.88
CA PHE A 488 -12.98 -3.91 -30.89
C PHE A 488 -11.97 -4.43 -29.86
N ARG A 489 -11.14 -3.53 -29.32
CA ARG A 489 -10.20 -3.83 -28.23
C ARG A 489 -10.82 -3.40 -26.90
N MET A 490 -10.86 -4.34 -25.95
CA MET A 490 -11.39 -4.15 -24.60
C MET A 490 -10.25 -4.13 -23.57
N THR A 491 -10.23 -3.11 -22.71
CA THR A 491 -9.37 -3.04 -21.51
C THR A 491 -10.23 -3.26 -20.26
N ILE A 492 -9.86 -4.26 -19.45
CA ILE A 492 -10.51 -4.51 -18.15
C ILE A 492 -9.81 -3.65 -17.09
N HIS A 493 -10.18 -2.37 -17.00
CA HIS A 493 -9.54 -1.40 -16.10
C HIS A 493 -10.05 -1.56 -14.67
N VAL A 494 -9.24 -2.13 -13.79
CA VAL A 494 -9.54 -2.24 -12.35
C VAL A 494 -9.31 -0.88 -11.67
N LEU A 495 -10.39 -0.27 -11.16
CA LEU A 495 -10.39 1.11 -10.64
C LEU A 495 -9.97 1.23 -9.17
N SER A 496 -10.01 0.13 -8.43
CA SER A 496 -9.57 0.07 -7.04
C SER A 496 -8.95 -1.27 -6.77
N ASP A 497 -7.81 -1.26 -6.06
CA ASP A 497 -7.08 -2.47 -5.70
C ASP A 497 -7.90 -3.44 -4.81
N SER A 498 -9.04 -2.99 -4.27
CA SER A 498 -10.04 -3.81 -3.55
C SER A 498 -10.87 -4.76 -4.45
N ALA A 499 -10.92 -4.53 -5.78
CA ALA A 499 -11.67 -5.39 -6.69
C ALA A 499 -11.11 -6.81 -6.72
N PHE A 500 -9.79 -6.97 -6.61
CA PHE A 500 -9.10 -8.25 -6.68
C PHE A 500 -9.49 -9.17 -5.53
N ARG A 501 -9.42 -8.69 -4.27
CA ARG A 501 -9.87 -9.45 -3.09
C ARG A 501 -11.34 -9.85 -3.20
N ARG A 502 -12.21 -8.91 -3.58
CA ARG A 502 -13.65 -9.19 -3.79
C ARG A 502 -13.90 -10.22 -4.90
N TYR A 503 -13.06 -10.26 -5.94
CA TYR A 503 -13.14 -11.25 -7.01
C TYR A 503 -12.55 -12.61 -6.60
N GLN A 504 -11.48 -12.64 -5.79
CA GLN A 504 -10.94 -13.87 -5.19
C GLN A 504 -11.99 -14.58 -4.31
N ASN A 505 -12.80 -13.82 -3.56
CA ASN A 505 -13.96 -14.38 -2.84
C ASN A 505 -15.00 -15.04 -3.76
N GLU A 506 -15.15 -14.60 -5.01
CA GLU A 506 -16.03 -15.25 -5.98
C GLU A 506 -15.37 -16.47 -6.63
N MET A 507 -14.06 -16.46 -6.88
CA MET A 507 -13.31 -17.64 -7.32
C MET A 507 -13.37 -18.78 -6.28
N ARG A 508 -13.33 -18.45 -4.97
CA ARG A 508 -13.54 -19.41 -3.88
C ARG A 508 -14.92 -20.08 -3.93
N LYS A 509 -15.95 -19.34 -4.33
CA LYS A 509 -17.33 -19.84 -4.52
C LYS A 509 -17.51 -20.57 -5.86
N GLN A 510 -16.72 -20.24 -6.88
CA GLN A 510 -16.80 -20.77 -8.24
C GLN A 510 -15.39 -21.09 -8.79
N PRO A 511 -14.81 -22.24 -8.42
CA PRO A 511 -13.42 -22.61 -8.77
C PRO A 511 -13.09 -22.61 -10.27
N GLY A 512 -14.11 -22.73 -11.14
CA GLY A 512 -13.97 -22.69 -12.60
C GLY A 512 -13.82 -21.29 -13.22
N LEU A 513 -13.79 -20.21 -12.43
CA LEU A 513 -13.56 -18.84 -12.90
C LEU A 513 -12.08 -18.59 -13.20
N TRP A 514 -11.79 -17.83 -14.27
CA TRP A 514 -10.45 -17.30 -14.52
C TRP A 514 -10.06 -16.24 -13.48
N PRO A 515 -8.76 -16.09 -13.14
CA PRO A 515 -8.26 -15.00 -12.30
C PRO A 515 -8.56 -13.59 -12.86
N LEU A 516 -8.73 -12.61 -11.98
CA LEU A 516 -8.70 -11.20 -12.36
C LEU A 516 -7.24 -10.71 -12.40
N TYR A 517 -6.73 -10.51 -13.62
CA TYR A 517 -5.35 -10.09 -13.88
C TYR A 517 -5.16 -8.57 -13.84
N ARG A 518 -3.90 -8.11 -13.71
CA ARG A 518 -3.51 -6.70 -13.93
C ARG A 518 -3.14 -6.47 -15.40
N GLY A 519 -3.39 -5.25 -15.92
CA GLY A 519 -3.02 -4.90 -17.30
C GLY A 519 -3.65 -5.79 -18.35
N PHE A 520 -4.96 -6.06 -18.21
CA PHE A 520 -5.67 -7.10 -18.96
C PHE A 520 -6.35 -6.50 -20.22
N PHE A 521 -5.80 -6.85 -21.40
CA PHE A 521 -6.23 -6.38 -22.71
C PHE A 521 -6.67 -7.54 -23.59
N VAL A 522 -7.82 -7.39 -24.27
CA VAL A 522 -8.43 -8.42 -25.11
C VAL A 522 -8.93 -7.80 -26.41
N ASP A 523 -8.65 -8.42 -27.55
CA ASP A 523 -9.32 -8.12 -28.81
C ASP A 523 -10.55 -9.02 -28.96
N ILE A 524 -11.70 -8.43 -29.27
CA ILE A 524 -13.00 -9.10 -29.41
C ILE A 524 -13.51 -8.90 -30.83
N GLU A 525 -13.98 -9.99 -31.43
CA GLU A 525 -14.68 -10.03 -32.71
C GLU A 525 -16.11 -10.54 -32.46
N LEU A 526 -17.11 -9.85 -33.02
CA LEU A 526 -18.51 -10.29 -33.05
C LEU A 526 -18.93 -10.48 -34.51
N SER A 527 -19.41 -11.67 -34.85
CA SER A 527 -19.92 -12.00 -36.19
C SER A 527 -21.35 -12.58 -36.10
N PRO A 528 -22.15 -12.52 -37.18
CA PRO A 528 -23.36 -13.33 -37.31
C PRO A 528 -23.02 -14.82 -37.20
N ALA A 529 -23.78 -15.59 -36.42
CA ALA A 529 -23.57 -17.03 -36.35
C ALA A 529 -23.91 -17.71 -37.69
N ALA A 530 -23.00 -18.53 -38.19
CA ALA A 530 -23.28 -19.43 -39.30
C ALA A 530 -24.42 -20.41 -38.94
N LEU A 531 -25.27 -20.73 -39.91
CA LEU A 531 -26.37 -21.68 -39.76
C LEU A 531 -25.85 -23.13 -39.78
N GLY A 532 -25.19 -23.53 -38.71
CA GLY A 532 -24.65 -24.88 -38.50
C GLY A 532 -23.41 -24.85 -37.62
N GLY A 533 -23.37 -25.70 -36.59
CA GLY A 533 -22.26 -25.75 -35.62
C GLY A 533 -22.67 -25.36 -34.19
N GLY A 534 -23.44 -26.24 -33.54
CA GLY A 534 -23.36 -26.34 -32.08
C GLY A 534 -21.97 -26.86 -31.68
N VAL A 535 -21.57 -26.70 -30.42
CA VAL A 535 -20.26 -27.16 -29.93
C VAL A 535 -20.19 -28.69 -30.00
N ALA A 536 -19.62 -29.21 -31.08
CA ALA A 536 -19.31 -30.62 -31.24
C ALA A 536 -18.12 -30.97 -30.35
N ALA A 537 -18.21 -32.08 -29.60
CA ALA A 537 -17.12 -32.58 -28.80
C ALA A 537 -16.01 -33.12 -29.71
N ALA A 538 -14.94 -32.34 -29.88
CA ALA A 538 -13.73 -32.79 -30.56
C ALA A 538 -12.95 -33.72 -29.61
N ASN A 539 -13.15 -35.03 -29.75
CA ASN A 539 -12.22 -36.01 -29.21
C ASN A 539 -10.87 -35.86 -29.94
N GLU A 540 -9.77 -35.81 -29.19
CA GLU A 540 -8.43 -35.79 -29.78
C GLU A 540 -8.06 -37.17 -30.35
N THR A 541 -8.29 -37.37 -31.65
CA THR A 541 -7.73 -38.52 -32.38
C THR A 541 -6.25 -38.27 -32.68
N VAL A 542 -5.37 -39.02 -32.02
CA VAL A 542 -3.92 -38.99 -32.26
C VAL A 542 -3.62 -39.65 -33.61
N GLU A 543 -3.27 -38.84 -34.61
CA GLU A 543 -2.65 -39.35 -35.84
C GLU A 543 -1.13 -39.26 -35.73
N ASN A 544 -0.46 -40.41 -35.86
CA ASN A 544 0.99 -40.49 -35.91
C ASN A 544 1.49 -40.31 -37.35
N SER A 545 2.14 -39.18 -37.63
CA SER A 545 2.99 -39.03 -38.82
C SER A 545 4.34 -38.47 -38.40
N ALA A 546 5.35 -39.33 -38.33
CA ALA A 546 6.71 -38.92 -38.04
C ALA A 546 7.43 -38.52 -39.34
N ASP A 547 7.94 -37.29 -39.43
CA ASP A 547 9.24 -37.09 -40.05
C ASP A 547 10.07 -35.92 -39.48
N SER A 548 11.34 -36.26 -39.35
CA SER A 548 12.57 -35.56 -39.03
C SER A 548 12.68 -34.02 -39.11
N SER A 549 13.37 -33.49 -38.08
CA SER A 549 14.26 -32.30 -38.10
C SER A 549 13.68 -30.87 -38.00
N SER A 550 13.58 -30.37 -36.75
CA SER A 550 14.28 -29.15 -36.31
C SER A 550 14.20 -28.96 -34.79
N HIS A 551 15.31 -28.65 -34.13
CA HIS A 551 15.35 -28.54 -32.66
C HIS A 551 14.88 -27.17 -32.14
N LEU A 552 13.63 -27.12 -31.68
CA LEU A 552 13.18 -26.16 -30.68
C LEU A 552 12.39 -26.91 -29.60
N ASN A 553 12.87 -26.89 -28.36
CA ASN A 553 12.19 -27.54 -27.24
C ASN A 553 10.82 -26.90 -27.02
N THR A 554 9.77 -27.71 -27.14
CA THR A 554 8.49 -27.47 -26.46
C THR A 554 8.73 -27.37 -24.94
N PRO A 555 7.92 -26.60 -24.20
CA PRO A 555 8.10 -26.49 -22.75
C PRO A 555 8.00 -27.88 -22.11
N SER A 556 8.97 -28.23 -21.26
CA SER A 556 8.92 -29.46 -20.48
C SER A 556 7.67 -29.46 -19.60
N LYS A 557 7.03 -30.63 -19.47
CA LYS A 557 5.70 -30.85 -18.86
C LYS A 557 5.30 -29.78 -17.83
N VAL A 558 4.50 -28.80 -18.25
CA VAL A 558 3.69 -28.00 -17.32
C VAL A 558 2.78 -28.97 -16.56
N GLY A 559 2.61 -28.76 -15.26
CA GLY A 559 1.93 -29.70 -14.36
C GLY A 559 0.59 -30.18 -14.92
N THR A 560 0.40 -31.50 -14.93
CA THR A 560 -0.79 -32.17 -15.48
C THR A 560 -2.09 -31.64 -14.89
N GLU A 561 -3.08 -31.41 -15.75
CA GLU A 561 -4.45 -31.12 -15.32
C GLU A 561 -5.07 -32.33 -14.62
N GLN A 562 -4.97 -32.36 -13.29
CA GLN A 562 -5.85 -33.12 -12.42
C GLN A 562 -6.44 -32.19 -11.36
N GLY A 563 -7.74 -32.33 -11.10
CA GLY A 563 -8.50 -31.44 -10.22
C GLY A 563 -8.25 -31.67 -8.73
N THR A 564 -7.03 -31.48 -8.27
CA THR A 564 -6.69 -31.36 -6.85
C THR A 564 -6.93 -29.93 -6.36
N MET A 565 -6.96 -29.73 -5.04
CA MET A 565 -7.13 -28.39 -4.45
C MET A 565 -6.01 -27.45 -4.92
N PHE A 566 -6.35 -26.17 -5.14
CA PHE A 566 -5.36 -25.09 -5.21
C PHE A 566 -4.47 -25.19 -3.96
N ASP A 567 -3.19 -25.55 -4.10
CA ASP A 567 -2.32 -25.69 -2.93
C ASP A 567 -2.05 -24.31 -2.34
N ASP A 568 -2.11 -24.25 -1.01
CA ASP A 568 -2.04 -23.02 -0.22
C ASP A 568 -0.64 -22.37 -0.28
N THR A 569 0.28 -23.00 -1.03
CA THR A 569 1.66 -22.64 -1.33
C THR A 569 1.80 -21.73 -2.57
N GLU A 570 1.04 -21.96 -3.65
CA GLU A 570 1.13 -21.22 -4.93
C GLU A 570 0.88 -19.71 -4.77
N HIS A 571 0.25 -19.29 -3.68
CA HIS A 571 -0.14 -17.90 -3.43
C HIS A 571 0.73 -17.21 -2.36
N LEU A 572 1.75 -17.89 -1.84
CA LEU A 572 2.69 -17.32 -0.88
C LEU A 572 3.67 -16.38 -1.59
N MET A 573 3.43 -15.07 -1.50
CA MET A 573 4.33 -14.04 -2.04
C MET A 573 4.41 -12.77 -1.16
N LEU A 574 5.61 -12.21 -1.02
CA LEU A 574 5.91 -11.04 -0.18
C LEU A 574 6.57 -9.91 -0.98
N LYS A 575 6.30 -8.65 -0.60
CA LYS A 575 6.95 -7.45 -1.14
C LYS A 575 7.72 -6.71 -0.04
N LEU A 576 9.03 -6.91 0.02
CA LEU A 576 9.88 -6.51 1.14
C LEU A 576 10.65 -5.22 0.81
N LYS A 577 10.10 -4.05 1.16
CA LYS A 577 10.64 -2.72 0.76
C LYS A 577 11.65 -2.11 1.74
N PHE A 578 12.70 -1.45 1.25
CA PHE A 578 13.75 -0.81 2.07
C PHE A 578 13.44 0.65 2.46
N LEU A 579 13.98 1.09 3.60
CA LEU A 579 13.73 2.43 4.15
C LEU A 579 14.30 3.60 3.31
N PRO A 580 15.50 3.53 2.70
CA PRO A 580 16.02 4.60 1.83
C PRO A 580 15.10 4.95 0.65
N TYR A 581 14.38 3.96 0.11
CA TYR A 581 13.31 4.16 -0.87
C TYR A 581 12.03 4.69 -0.23
N LYS A 582 11.56 4.07 0.87
CA LYS A 582 10.33 4.48 1.58
C LYS A 582 10.37 5.97 1.99
N LEU A 583 11.54 6.46 2.41
CA LEU A 583 11.81 7.88 2.67
C LEU A 583 11.43 8.76 1.47
N ARG A 584 11.96 8.47 0.28
CA ARG A 584 11.75 9.29 -0.92
C ARG A 584 10.33 9.18 -1.47
N THR A 585 9.82 7.96 -1.59
CA THR A 585 8.54 7.71 -2.26
C THR A 585 7.34 7.99 -1.35
N PHE A 586 7.37 7.55 -0.08
CA PHE A 586 6.21 7.65 0.80
C PHE A 586 6.28 8.81 1.80
N LEU A 587 7.45 9.11 2.39
CA LEU A 587 7.55 10.23 3.34
C LEU A 587 7.68 11.56 2.59
N ILE A 588 8.58 11.66 1.61
CA ILE A 588 8.80 12.87 0.81
C ILE A 588 7.69 13.03 -0.24
N ARG A 589 7.69 12.26 -1.34
CA ARG A 589 6.79 12.50 -2.50
C ARG A 589 5.32 12.48 -2.11
N ASN A 590 4.81 11.33 -1.67
CA ASN A 590 3.39 11.21 -1.28
C ASN A 590 3.01 12.11 -0.07
N GLY A 591 3.99 12.58 0.71
CA GLY A 591 3.77 13.52 1.80
C GLY A 591 3.70 15.00 1.37
N LEU A 592 4.17 15.37 0.18
CA LEU A 592 4.13 16.76 -0.33
C LEU A 592 2.71 17.31 -0.35
N ALA A 593 1.72 16.51 -0.78
CA ALA A 593 0.32 16.93 -0.78
C ALA A 593 -0.19 17.31 0.63
N SER A 594 0.25 16.61 1.68
CA SER A 594 -0.06 16.94 3.08
C SER A 594 0.69 18.20 3.54
N LEU A 595 1.99 18.30 3.25
CA LEU A 595 2.81 19.46 3.60
C LEU A 595 2.30 20.76 2.96
N MET A 596 1.91 20.72 1.69
CA MET A 596 1.51 21.90 0.92
C MET A 596 0.05 22.31 1.15
N ASN A 597 -0.89 21.36 1.31
CA ASN A 597 -2.31 21.69 1.52
C ASN A 597 -2.72 21.77 3.00
N LYS A 598 -2.11 20.97 3.89
CA LYS A 598 -2.42 20.93 5.34
C LYS A 598 -1.33 21.51 6.25
N GLY A 599 -0.12 21.72 5.74
CA GLY A 599 0.99 22.33 6.48
C GLY A 599 1.87 21.36 7.27
N ALA A 600 2.93 21.88 7.87
CA ALA A 600 4.01 21.09 8.48
C ALA A 600 3.57 20.23 9.69
N SER A 601 2.55 20.65 10.45
CA SER A 601 2.01 19.85 11.56
C SER A 601 1.36 18.56 11.08
N GLU A 602 0.52 18.65 10.04
CA GLU A 602 -0.16 17.50 9.47
C GLU A 602 0.78 16.60 8.65
N TYR A 603 1.80 17.20 8.02
CA TYR A 603 2.91 16.45 7.45
C TYR A 603 3.67 15.62 8.52
N LYS A 604 3.86 16.17 9.72
CA LYS A 604 4.49 15.48 10.85
C LYS A 604 3.62 14.35 11.41
N THR A 605 2.32 14.59 11.59
CA THR A 605 1.34 13.53 11.92
C THR A 605 1.40 12.40 10.88
N TYR A 606 1.40 12.74 9.59
CA TYR A 606 1.49 11.80 8.48
C TYR A 606 2.79 10.97 8.52
N TYR A 607 3.98 11.61 8.55
CA TYR A 607 5.23 10.85 8.46
C TYR A 607 5.49 9.99 9.71
N MET A 608 5.09 10.46 10.90
CA MET A 608 5.16 9.65 12.13
C MET A 608 4.22 8.44 12.07
N ARG A 609 2.99 8.61 11.53
CA ARG A 609 2.07 7.48 11.31
C ARG A 609 2.65 6.46 10.32
N GLN A 610 3.24 6.90 9.22
CA GLN A 610 3.87 5.99 8.24
C GLN A 610 5.00 5.17 8.88
N MET A 611 5.95 5.80 9.58
CA MET A 611 7.05 5.07 10.22
C MET A 611 6.57 4.10 11.31
N LYS A 612 5.54 4.48 12.09
CA LYS A 612 4.90 3.58 13.06
C LYS A 612 4.23 2.39 12.37
N ASN A 613 3.53 2.63 11.25
CA ASN A 613 2.88 1.60 10.44
C ASN A 613 3.87 0.69 9.68
N TRP A 614 5.15 1.05 9.61
CA TRP A 614 6.22 0.21 9.04
C TRP A 614 7.05 -0.54 10.09
N GLY A 615 6.84 -0.28 11.39
CA GLY A 615 7.65 -0.88 12.47
C GLY A 615 9.06 -0.26 12.62
N THR A 616 9.33 0.90 12.01
CA THR A 616 10.65 1.55 12.04
C THR A 616 11.12 1.81 13.47
N SER A 617 12.38 1.52 13.75
CA SER A 617 13.01 1.59 15.06
C SER A 617 12.95 3.00 15.66
N ALA A 618 12.79 3.10 16.99
CA ALA A 618 12.63 4.39 17.68
C ALA A 618 13.82 5.34 17.47
N GLN A 619 15.03 4.80 17.28
CA GLN A 619 16.21 5.59 16.91
C GLN A 619 16.07 6.14 15.48
N LYS A 620 15.77 5.29 14.49
CA LYS A 620 15.67 5.70 13.08
C LYS A 620 14.46 6.63 12.84
N GLN A 621 13.37 6.47 13.59
CA GLN A 621 12.26 7.44 13.64
C GLN A 621 12.72 8.83 14.06
N LYS A 622 13.56 8.95 15.11
CA LYS A 622 14.09 10.24 15.57
C LYS A 622 15.01 10.88 14.52
N GLU A 623 15.85 10.08 13.87
CA GLU A 623 16.77 10.52 12.83
C GLU A 623 16.03 10.99 11.57
N LEU A 624 15.01 10.25 11.14
CA LEU A 624 14.14 10.65 10.03
C LEU A 624 13.28 11.88 10.37
N ALA A 625 12.74 12.00 11.58
CA ALA A 625 11.96 13.17 11.97
C ALA A 625 12.79 14.47 11.90
N GLN A 626 14.07 14.43 12.27
CA GLN A 626 14.99 15.57 12.13
C GLN A 626 15.20 15.96 10.65
N LEU A 627 15.49 14.98 9.79
CA LEU A 627 15.60 15.17 8.34
C LEU A 627 14.31 15.73 7.72
N LEU A 628 13.16 15.20 8.12
CA LEU A 628 11.86 15.52 7.55
C LEU A 628 11.32 16.88 8.03
N ASP A 629 11.67 17.33 9.24
CA ASP A 629 11.40 18.69 9.69
C ASP A 629 12.24 19.72 8.92
N GLU A 630 13.53 19.45 8.66
CA GLU A 630 14.36 20.28 7.77
C GLU A 630 13.83 20.30 6.33
N TRP A 631 13.46 19.13 5.80
CA TRP A 631 12.84 19.00 4.48
C TRP A 631 11.54 19.81 4.38
N ALA A 632 10.69 19.79 5.41
CA ALA A 632 9.45 20.55 5.41
C ALA A 632 9.66 22.07 5.29
N VAL A 633 10.79 22.59 5.81
CA VAL A 633 11.18 24.00 5.66
C VAL A 633 11.80 24.27 4.29
N HIS A 634 12.59 23.34 3.75
CA HIS A 634 13.20 23.47 2.41
C HIS A 634 12.15 23.37 1.29
N ALA A 635 11.34 22.32 1.28
CA ALA A 635 10.30 22.07 0.29
C ALA A 635 9.32 23.25 0.16
N ARG A 636 8.86 23.84 1.27
CA ARG A 636 7.97 25.01 1.27
C ARG A 636 8.58 26.30 0.70
N LYS A 637 9.88 26.33 0.40
CA LYS A 637 10.55 27.45 -0.31
C LYS A 637 10.72 27.18 -1.81
N HIS A 638 10.80 25.92 -2.22
CA HIS A 638 11.10 25.53 -3.61
C HIS A 638 9.88 25.01 -4.37
N PHE A 639 8.87 24.48 -3.69
CA PHE A 639 7.56 24.15 -4.27
C PHE A 639 6.59 25.29 -3.98
N THR A 640 6.58 26.31 -4.85
CA THR A 640 5.58 27.41 -4.81
C THR A 640 4.28 27.05 -5.53
N ASP A 641 4.33 26.11 -6.48
CA ASP A 641 3.22 25.73 -7.36
C ASP A 641 2.83 24.24 -7.18
N LYS A 642 1.55 23.92 -7.37
CA LYS A 642 0.98 22.59 -7.07
C LYS A 642 1.36 21.49 -8.08
N LYS A 643 1.97 21.84 -9.22
CA LYS A 643 2.14 20.96 -10.39
C LYS A 643 3.35 20.00 -10.33
N LEU A 644 4.33 20.25 -9.46
CA LEU A 644 5.67 19.60 -9.50
C LEU A 644 5.75 18.19 -8.86
N HIS A 645 4.63 17.49 -8.67
CA HIS A 645 4.59 16.21 -7.93
C HIS A 645 5.38 15.08 -8.60
N ASN A 646 5.47 15.10 -9.94
CA ASN A 646 6.13 14.06 -10.74
C ASN A 646 7.65 14.26 -10.91
N SER A 647 8.17 15.43 -10.51
CA SER A 647 9.58 15.85 -10.70
C SER A 647 10.29 16.17 -9.39
N TYR A 648 9.76 15.66 -8.27
CA TYR A 648 10.16 16.04 -6.91
C TYR A 648 11.64 15.78 -6.57
N LEU A 649 12.31 14.84 -7.24
CA LEU A 649 13.73 14.55 -6.98
C LEU A 649 14.66 15.69 -7.41
N THR A 650 14.20 16.64 -8.24
CA THR A 650 14.97 17.85 -8.57
C THR A 650 15.20 18.73 -7.34
N VAL A 651 14.29 18.71 -6.37
CA VAL A 651 14.44 19.40 -5.08
C VAL A 651 14.94 18.44 -4.01
N ALA A 652 14.49 17.18 -4.03
CA ALA A 652 14.82 16.22 -2.97
C ALA A 652 16.25 15.67 -3.02
N GLU A 653 16.81 15.30 -4.18
CA GLU A 653 18.19 14.77 -4.21
C GLU A 653 19.25 15.79 -3.76
N PRO A 654 19.26 17.05 -4.24
CA PRO A 654 20.24 18.04 -3.78
C PRO A 654 20.11 18.38 -2.28
N PHE A 655 18.91 18.25 -1.70
CA PHE A 655 18.70 18.36 -0.26
C PHE A 655 19.25 17.14 0.48
N LEU A 656 18.92 15.93 0.03
CA LEU A 656 19.34 14.67 0.64
C LEU A 656 20.86 14.49 0.57
N GLU A 657 21.50 14.84 -0.54
CA GLU A 657 22.95 14.87 -0.70
C GLU A 657 23.61 15.80 0.33
N LYS A 658 23.17 17.06 0.40
CA LYS A 658 23.67 18.06 1.36
C LYS A 658 23.35 17.72 2.83
N TYR A 659 22.38 16.85 3.09
CA TYR A 659 22.13 16.31 4.42
C TYR A 659 23.04 15.10 4.73
N ALA A 660 23.26 14.23 3.75
CA ALA A 660 24.14 13.06 3.84
C ALA A 660 25.60 13.44 4.08
N GLN A 661 26.12 14.42 3.32
CA GLN A 661 27.49 14.94 3.43
C GLN A 661 27.85 15.44 4.84
N ARG A 662 26.86 15.82 5.67
CA ARG A 662 27.10 16.32 7.04
C ARG A 662 27.67 15.24 7.99
N SER A 663 27.41 13.95 7.74
CA SER A 663 28.05 12.85 8.49
C SER A 663 27.84 11.48 7.83
N ALA A 664 28.78 10.56 8.05
CA ALA A 664 28.62 9.15 7.66
C ALA A 664 27.37 8.48 8.27
N LYS A 665 26.82 9.02 9.37
CA LYS A 665 25.55 8.59 9.94
C LYS A 665 24.36 8.99 9.06
N ASN A 666 24.36 10.23 8.56
CA ASN A 666 23.32 10.73 7.66
C ASN A 666 23.38 10.01 6.30
N GLN A 667 24.58 9.66 5.81
CA GLN A 667 24.72 8.80 4.63
C GLN A 667 23.98 7.46 4.81
N ARG A 668 24.18 6.76 5.94
CA ARG A 668 23.45 5.50 6.26
C ARG A 668 21.95 5.68 6.57
N LEU A 669 21.49 6.91 6.77
CA LEU A 669 20.06 7.23 6.91
C LEU A 669 19.38 7.36 5.54
N ILE A 670 20.11 7.89 4.55
CA ILE A 670 19.61 8.27 3.22
C ILE A 670 19.90 7.22 2.14
N GLY A 671 20.92 6.38 2.33
CA GLY A 671 21.51 5.55 1.28
C GLY A 671 22.45 6.39 0.41
N ALA A 672 22.51 6.12 -0.90
CA ALA A 672 23.12 7.07 -1.83
C ALA A 672 22.22 8.30 -2.02
N ALA A 673 22.82 9.44 -2.36
CA ALA A 673 22.17 10.66 -2.86
C ALA A 673 23.21 11.45 -3.66
N GLY A 674 22.78 12.32 -4.58
CA GLY A 674 23.72 13.19 -5.30
C GLY A 674 24.36 12.58 -6.55
N SER A 675 23.66 11.75 -7.31
CA SER A 675 23.99 11.60 -8.74
C SER A 675 23.76 12.95 -9.41
N ALA A 676 24.82 13.60 -9.88
CA ALA A 676 24.81 14.99 -10.37
C ALA A 676 24.16 15.12 -11.76
N VAL A 677 22.83 14.96 -11.80
CA VAL A 677 22.03 15.03 -13.03
C VAL A 677 21.22 16.32 -13.08
N ASN A 678 21.69 17.28 -13.88
CA ASN A 678 21.01 18.56 -14.08
C ASN A 678 19.67 18.36 -14.82
N VAL A 679 18.61 19.01 -14.33
CA VAL A 679 17.22 18.89 -14.84
C VAL A 679 16.58 20.26 -15.10
N GLU A 680 17.22 21.38 -14.74
CA GLU A 680 16.69 22.74 -14.98
C GLU A 680 16.37 22.99 -16.46
N GLN A 681 17.09 22.31 -17.36
CA GLN A 681 16.91 22.45 -18.80
C GLN A 681 15.74 21.66 -19.40
N PHE A 682 14.98 20.81 -18.69
CA PHE A 682 14.04 19.87 -19.35
C PHE A 682 12.54 19.95 -18.97
N LEU A 683 12.17 20.13 -17.70
CA LEU A 683 10.80 19.86 -17.23
C LEU A 683 9.87 21.08 -17.11
N ALA A 684 10.19 22.21 -17.75
CA ALA A 684 9.44 23.46 -17.56
C ALA A 684 8.05 23.50 -18.24
N GLU A 685 7.84 22.80 -19.35
CA GLU A 685 6.70 23.08 -20.26
C GLU A 685 5.82 21.87 -20.65
N VAL A 686 5.99 20.69 -20.04
CA VAL A 686 5.06 19.56 -20.24
C VAL A 686 3.75 19.81 -19.47
N SER A 687 2.95 20.73 -20.00
CA SER A 687 1.74 21.28 -19.37
C SER A 687 0.48 21.13 -20.25
N GLY A 688 0.38 19.99 -20.93
CA GLY A 688 -0.86 19.51 -21.55
C GLY A 688 -1.72 18.70 -20.57
N GLU A 689 -3.01 18.53 -20.89
CA GLU A 689 -4.02 17.87 -20.04
C GLU A 689 -3.79 16.35 -19.90
N ARG A 690 -2.90 15.93 -19.00
CA ARG A 690 -2.74 14.53 -18.62
C ARG A 690 -3.93 14.06 -17.78
N SER A 691 -4.61 13.01 -18.23
CA SER A 691 -5.76 12.42 -17.54
C SER A 691 -5.40 11.82 -16.17
N GLU A 692 -6.09 12.26 -15.12
CA GLU A 692 -5.92 11.79 -13.74
C GLU A 692 -6.46 10.34 -13.54
N GLU A 693 -5.73 9.33 -14.00
CA GLU A 693 -6.01 7.90 -13.70
C GLU A 693 -4.80 7.13 -13.14
N GLU A 694 -3.87 7.79 -12.41
CA GLU A 694 -2.82 7.07 -11.67
C GLU A 694 -2.29 7.75 -10.38
N ASP A 695 -3.13 7.86 -9.34
CA ASP A 695 -2.68 7.96 -7.94
C ASP A 695 -3.65 7.22 -7.00
N ASP A 696 -3.18 6.14 -6.34
CA ASP A 696 -3.94 5.38 -5.33
C ASP A 696 -3.57 5.86 -3.92
N SER A 697 -3.79 7.15 -3.67
CA SER A 697 -3.50 7.84 -2.41
C SER A 697 -4.66 7.73 -1.41
N ASN A 698 -5.11 6.49 -1.14
CA ASN A 698 -6.15 6.21 -0.16
C ASN A 698 -5.74 6.68 1.26
N HIS A 699 -6.25 7.85 1.66
CA HIS A 699 -6.01 8.46 2.97
C HIS A 699 -6.67 7.65 4.10
N VAL A 700 -5.93 6.70 4.68
CA VAL A 700 -6.21 6.19 6.03
C VAL A 700 -5.72 7.21 7.04
N GLU A 701 -6.67 7.85 7.72
CA GLU A 701 -6.46 8.71 8.88
C GLU A 701 -6.75 7.92 10.16
N ASP A 702 -5.74 7.21 10.69
CA ASP A 702 -5.76 6.68 12.06
C ASP A 702 -5.11 7.69 13.03
N GLU A 703 -5.69 7.88 14.22
CA GLU A 703 -5.01 8.55 15.36
C GLU A 703 -4.10 7.58 16.15
N ALA A 704 -3.09 8.14 16.85
CA ALA A 704 -1.97 7.37 17.41
C ALA A 704 -2.13 6.98 18.91
N PRO A 705 -1.86 5.73 19.31
CA PRO A 705 -1.84 5.32 20.72
C PRO A 705 -0.53 5.70 21.43
N SER A 706 -0.64 5.99 22.74
CA SER A 706 0.42 6.26 23.70
C SER A 706 1.19 5.00 24.14
N THR A 707 2.27 5.17 24.91
CA THR A 707 3.38 4.19 25.04
C THR A 707 3.46 3.42 26.36
N SER A 708 4.10 2.24 26.30
CA SER A 708 4.58 1.35 27.39
C SER A 708 3.50 0.60 28.19
N SER A 709 3.75 -0.60 28.73
CA SER A 709 5.04 -1.27 29.04
C SER A 709 5.06 -2.80 28.90
N VAL A 710 6.25 -3.34 28.58
CA VAL A 710 6.82 -4.70 28.85
C VAL A 710 5.87 -5.89 29.10
N SER A 711 6.02 -6.94 28.29
CA SER A 711 5.36 -8.25 28.44
C SER A 711 6.26 -9.31 29.08
N GLU A 712 5.91 -9.72 30.31
CA GLU A 712 6.33 -10.99 30.93
C GLU A 712 5.47 -12.17 30.43
N PRO A 713 5.92 -13.44 30.60
CA PRO A 713 5.21 -14.63 30.12
C PRO A 713 3.79 -14.81 30.72
N SER A 714 3.00 -15.65 30.05
CA SER A 714 1.53 -15.69 30.18
C SER A 714 1.02 -16.28 31.51
N VAL A 715 0.69 -15.40 32.46
CA VAL A 715 -0.24 -15.69 33.55
C VAL A 715 -1.63 -15.16 33.18
N VAL A 716 -2.69 -15.94 33.45
CA VAL A 716 -4.08 -15.59 33.10
C VAL A 716 -4.54 -14.35 33.89
N LYS A 717 -4.60 -13.19 33.20
CA LYS A 717 -5.00 -11.92 33.80
C LYS A 717 -6.53 -11.84 33.95
N LYS A 718 -7.02 -11.93 35.19
CA LYS A 718 -8.41 -11.55 35.53
C LYS A 718 -8.61 -10.06 35.24
N ALA A 719 -9.71 -9.72 34.58
CA ALA A 719 -10.09 -8.34 34.34
C ALA A 719 -10.63 -7.68 35.62
N LYS A 720 -10.59 -6.35 35.64
CA LYS A 720 -11.16 -5.49 36.70
C LYS A 720 -12.61 -5.10 36.39
N GLY A 721 -12.98 -4.97 35.12
CA GLY A 721 -14.37 -4.62 34.76
C GLY A 721 -14.69 -4.81 33.29
N MET A 722 -15.87 -4.34 32.90
CA MET A 722 -16.44 -4.54 31.56
C MET A 722 -16.73 -3.20 30.85
N LEU A 723 -16.53 -3.14 29.54
CA LEU A 723 -16.86 -2.02 28.66
C LEU A 723 -17.82 -2.50 27.57
N VAL A 724 -19.10 -2.14 27.70
CA VAL A 724 -20.15 -2.46 26.73
C VAL A 724 -20.19 -1.35 25.67
N PHE A 725 -20.14 -1.73 24.39
CA PHE A 725 -20.13 -0.79 23.27
C PHE A 725 -20.93 -1.31 22.07
N PHE A 726 -21.29 -0.42 21.15
CA PHE A 726 -22.26 -0.73 20.09
C PHE A 726 -21.68 -0.55 18.68
N PRO A 727 -21.17 -1.61 18.03
CA PRO A 727 -21.07 -1.66 16.59
C PRO A 727 -22.50 -1.67 16.00
N GLY A 728 -23.07 -0.49 15.71
CA GLY A 728 -24.41 -0.35 15.15
C GLY A 728 -24.67 0.96 14.40
N ILE A 729 -25.74 0.94 13.60
CA ILE A 729 -26.25 2.05 12.77
C ILE A 729 -27.25 2.89 13.60
N PRO A 730 -27.34 4.23 13.44
CA PRO A 730 -28.35 5.03 14.13
C PRO A 730 -29.77 4.48 13.91
N GLY A 731 -30.43 4.04 14.97
CA GLY A 731 -31.69 3.29 14.90
C GLY A 731 -31.65 1.96 15.66
N CYS A 732 -30.47 1.43 15.93
CA CYS A 732 -30.19 0.22 16.74
C CYS A 732 -30.59 0.27 18.23
N ALA A 733 -31.45 1.22 18.65
CA ALA A 733 -31.92 1.40 20.04
C ALA A 733 -30.85 1.61 21.15
N LYS A 734 -29.55 1.72 20.84
CA LYS A 734 -28.41 1.95 21.76
C LYS A 734 -28.74 2.69 23.08
N SER A 735 -29.28 3.91 22.99
CA SER A 735 -29.52 4.80 24.13
C SER A 735 -30.69 4.34 25.01
N ALA A 736 -31.72 3.77 24.41
CA ALA A 736 -32.84 3.17 25.15
C ALA A 736 -32.38 1.89 25.86
N LEU A 737 -31.59 1.05 25.19
CA LEU A 737 -31.01 -0.16 25.78
C LEU A 737 -30.10 0.18 26.97
N CYS A 738 -29.25 1.21 26.83
CA CYS A 738 -28.46 1.73 27.95
C CYS A 738 -29.33 2.25 29.11
N ALA A 739 -30.47 2.90 28.83
CA ALA A 739 -31.38 3.39 29.87
C ALA A 739 -32.06 2.24 30.65
N GLU A 740 -32.34 1.11 30.00
CA GLU A 740 -32.90 -0.07 30.66
C GLU A 740 -31.83 -0.89 31.42
N ILE A 741 -30.65 -1.14 30.82
CA ILE A 741 -29.55 -1.86 31.50
C ILE A 741 -29.17 -1.17 32.82
N ARG A 742 -29.24 0.17 32.88
CA ARG A 742 -29.00 0.96 34.11
C ARG A 742 -29.95 0.70 35.26
N LYS A 743 -31.07 0.00 35.05
CA LYS A 743 -32.02 -0.42 36.09
C LYS A 743 -31.68 -1.81 36.67
N VAL A 744 -30.76 -2.54 36.03
CA VAL A 744 -30.39 -3.92 36.40
C VAL A 744 -29.30 -3.90 37.47
N ASN A 745 -29.72 -3.86 38.73
CA ASN A 745 -28.83 -3.87 39.90
C ASN A 745 -27.93 -5.12 39.98
N GLU A 746 -28.38 -6.25 39.43
CA GLU A 746 -27.63 -7.53 39.40
C GLU A 746 -26.32 -7.47 38.62
N LEU A 747 -26.15 -6.49 37.72
CA LEU A 747 -24.88 -6.24 37.03
C LEU A 747 -23.87 -5.46 37.91
N GLY A 748 -24.26 -5.03 39.11
CA GLY A 748 -23.41 -4.27 40.02
C GLY A 748 -23.23 -2.80 39.60
N ALA A 749 -22.06 -2.21 39.92
CA ALA A 749 -21.82 -0.79 39.70
C ALA A 749 -21.65 -0.46 38.21
N GLN A 750 -22.55 0.40 37.69
CA GLN A 750 -22.55 0.85 36.30
C GLN A 750 -22.21 2.34 36.15
N HIS A 751 -21.57 2.70 35.04
CA HIS A 751 -21.38 4.08 34.59
C HIS A 751 -21.75 4.20 33.11
N HIS A 752 -22.49 5.26 32.76
CA HIS A 752 -23.02 5.47 31.41
C HIS A 752 -22.68 6.87 30.92
N LEU A 753 -22.17 6.95 29.69
CA LEU A 753 -21.81 8.20 29.02
C LEU A 753 -22.42 8.22 27.62
N MET A 754 -23.08 9.33 27.27
CA MET A 754 -23.76 9.50 25.99
C MET A 754 -22.86 10.25 24.99
N GLY A 755 -22.53 9.59 23.88
CA GLY A 755 -21.67 10.15 22.84
C GLY A 755 -22.26 11.40 22.18
N ASP A 756 -23.59 11.43 22.02
CA ASP A 756 -24.33 12.53 21.40
C ASP A 756 -24.32 13.83 22.24
N MET A 757 -23.99 13.76 23.53
CA MET A 757 -23.80 14.93 24.41
C MET A 757 -22.33 15.39 24.51
N THR A 758 -21.39 14.71 23.84
CA THR A 758 -19.95 14.87 24.05
C THR A 758 -19.24 15.51 22.84
N LYS A 759 -18.75 16.75 23.01
CA LYS A 759 -18.08 17.53 21.94
C LYS A 759 -16.65 17.01 21.64
N GLY A 760 -16.56 15.99 20.79
CA GLY A 760 -15.29 15.39 20.35
C GLY A 760 -14.65 14.50 21.43
N ARG A 761 -13.54 13.83 21.08
CA ARG A 761 -12.67 13.04 22.01
C ARG A 761 -13.38 12.01 22.92
N TYR A 762 -14.59 11.58 22.56
CA TYR A 762 -15.45 10.73 23.40
C TYR A 762 -14.74 9.48 23.98
N TRP A 763 -14.05 8.69 23.15
CA TRP A 763 -13.37 7.48 23.63
C TRP A 763 -12.19 7.78 24.58
N GLN A 764 -11.55 8.94 24.46
CA GLN A 764 -10.53 9.41 25.42
C GLN A 764 -11.18 9.73 26.78
N ILE A 765 -12.39 10.31 26.78
CA ILE A 765 -13.16 10.58 28.00
C ILE A 765 -13.62 9.27 28.66
N ILE A 766 -14.04 8.27 27.89
CA ILE A 766 -14.32 6.91 28.40
C ILE A 766 -13.05 6.34 29.06
N ALA A 767 -11.90 6.41 28.39
CA ALA A 767 -10.63 5.91 28.91
C ALA A 767 -10.22 6.58 30.24
N ASP A 768 -10.31 7.91 30.32
CA ASP A 768 -9.92 8.65 31.53
C ASP A 768 -10.90 8.47 32.70
N GLN A 769 -12.18 8.18 32.44
CA GLN A 769 -13.11 7.76 33.49
C GLN A 769 -12.85 6.31 33.93
N ARG A 770 -12.55 5.39 32.99
CA ARG A 770 -12.16 4.01 33.32
C ARG A 770 -10.86 3.94 34.13
N LYS A 771 -9.86 4.78 33.85
CA LYS A 771 -8.64 4.90 34.68
C LYS A 771 -8.95 5.28 36.14
N LYS A 772 -9.96 6.13 36.36
CA LYS A 772 -10.42 6.55 37.71
C LYS A 772 -11.27 5.49 38.40
N LYS A 773 -12.01 4.67 37.64
CA LYS A 773 -12.94 3.64 38.15
C LYS A 773 -12.86 2.35 37.31
N PRO A 774 -11.76 1.58 37.38
CA PRO A 774 -11.56 0.42 36.50
C PRO A 774 -12.53 -0.73 36.81
N GLN A 775 -13.00 -0.83 38.06
CA GLN A 775 -13.88 -1.89 38.56
C GLN A 775 -15.36 -1.75 38.14
N VAL A 776 -15.70 -0.78 37.28
CA VAL A 776 -17.09 -0.38 36.98
C VAL A 776 -17.48 -0.79 35.56
N ILE A 777 -18.68 -1.35 35.39
CA ILE A 777 -19.25 -1.65 34.07
C ILE A 777 -19.54 -0.34 33.36
N THR A 778 -18.91 -0.13 32.21
CA THR A 778 -19.03 1.11 31.44
C THR A 778 -19.93 0.87 30.23
N LEU A 779 -21.07 1.56 30.18
CA LEU A 779 -21.97 1.59 29.02
C LEU A 779 -21.59 2.77 28.13
N ALA A 780 -20.92 2.49 27.01
CA ALA A 780 -20.52 3.50 26.05
C ALA A 780 -21.62 3.71 24.99
N ASP A 781 -22.57 4.61 25.26
CA ASP A 781 -23.66 4.96 24.33
C ASP A 781 -23.17 5.82 23.16
N LYS A 782 -22.43 5.19 22.25
CA LYS A 782 -22.01 5.72 20.95
C LYS A 782 -21.79 4.58 19.96
N ASN A 783 -22.10 4.84 18.68
CA ASN A 783 -21.78 3.92 17.58
C ASN A 783 -20.25 3.73 17.46
N ALA A 784 -19.83 2.49 17.23
CA ALA A 784 -18.46 2.09 16.91
C ALA A 784 -18.41 1.48 15.49
N PRO A 785 -18.32 2.31 14.43
CA PRO A 785 -18.62 1.88 13.07
C PRO A 785 -17.44 1.36 12.25
N ASN A 786 -16.22 1.39 12.78
CA ASN A 786 -15.01 1.03 12.05
C ASN A 786 -13.95 0.39 12.96
N GLU A 787 -12.99 -0.30 12.35
CA GLU A 787 -11.87 -0.94 13.05
C GLU A 787 -10.99 0.04 13.84
N GLU A 788 -10.93 1.32 13.43
CA GLU A 788 -10.20 2.36 14.17
C GLU A 788 -10.80 2.55 15.58
N VAL A 789 -12.12 2.70 15.69
CA VAL A 789 -12.79 2.81 17.00
C VAL A 789 -12.66 1.51 17.79
N TRP A 790 -12.77 0.35 17.14
CA TRP A 790 -12.55 -0.94 17.81
C TRP A 790 -11.14 -1.02 18.38
N LYS A 791 -10.12 -0.55 17.65
CA LYS A 791 -8.74 -0.46 18.12
C LYS A 791 -8.55 0.54 19.26
N GLN A 792 -9.27 1.67 19.26
CA GLN A 792 -9.29 2.57 20.42
C GLN A 792 -9.88 1.87 21.67
N ILE A 793 -10.85 0.97 21.49
CA ILE A 793 -11.46 0.17 22.56
C ILE A 793 -10.51 -0.96 23.03
N GLU A 794 -9.83 -1.66 22.12
CA GLU A 794 -8.77 -2.66 22.43
C GLU A 794 -7.71 -2.06 23.36
N ASN A 795 -7.04 -0.98 22.95
CA ASN A 795 -5.99 -0.31 23.73
C ASN A 795 -6.50 0.22 25.08
N MET A 796 -7.75 0.69 25.15
CA MET A 796 -8.38 1.16 26.38
C MET A 796 -8.69 0.02 27.35
N CYS A 797 -9.10 -1.13 26.83
CA CYS A 797 -9.39 -2.32 27.61
C CYS A 797 -8.12 -2.98 28.14
N GLU A 798 -7.06 -3.06 27.34
CA GLU A 798 -5.74 -3.49 27.80
C GLU A 798 -5.22 -2.58 28.93
N SER A 799 -5.14 -1.26 28.68
CA SER A 799 -4.58 -0.30 29.64
C SER A 799 -5.43 -0.07 30.91
N THR A 800 -6.72 -0.45 30.89
CA THR A 800 -7.59 -0.41 32.09
C THR A 800 -7.93 -1.80 32.64
N GLN A 801 -7.32 -2.86 32.08
CA GLN A 801 -7.54 -4.27 32.40
C GLN A 801 -9.04 -4.62 32.42
N ALA A 802 -9.72 -4.44 31.29
CA ALA A 802 -11.15 -4.60 31.12
C ALA A 802 -11.52 -5.55 29.97
N VAL A 803 -12.66 -6.25 30.10
CA VAL A 803 -13.26 -6.99 28.98
C VAL A 803 -14.10 -6.01 28.14
N ALA A 804 -13.85 -5.95 26.84
CA ALA A 804 -14.73 -5.26 25.89
C ALA A 804 -15.85 -6.20 25.46
N VAL A 805 -17.10 -5.72 25.42
CA VAL A 805 -18.25 -6.51 24.97
C VAL A 805 -19.02 -5.75 23.89
N PRO A 806 -18.89 -6.13 22.60
CA PRO A 806 -19.73 -5.59 21.54
C PRO A 806 -21.16 -6.12 21.65
N VAL A 807 -22.13 -5.20 21.68
CA VAL A 807 -23.56 -5.49 21.53
C VAL A 807 -23.99 -5.11 20.13
N VAL A 808 -24.37 -6.11 19.33
CA VAL A 808 -24.69 -5.99 17.90
C VAL A 808 -26.17 -6.33 17.68
N SER A 809 -26.86 -5.55 16.84
CA SER A 809 -28.24 -5.92 16.45
C SER A 809 -28.22 -7.16 15.55
N ASP A 810 -29.02 -8.16 15.87
CA ASP A 810 -29.05 -9.40 15.11
C ASP A 810 -29.75 -9.20 13.75
N SER A 811 -29.19 -9.82 12.71
CA SER A 811 -29.58 -9.59 11.32
C SER A 811 -28.86 -10.60 10.42
N GLU A 812 -29.56 -11.15 9.43
CA GLU A 812 -29.01 -12.04 8.40
C GLU A 812 -27.91 -11.35 7.56
N GLY A 813 -27.97 -10.03 7.42
CA GLY A 813 -26.99 -9.25 6.65
C GLY A 813 -27.28 -9.24 5.14
N THR A 814 -26.22 -9.12 4.36
CA THR A 814 -26.15 -9.28 2.90
C THR A 814 -24.74 -9.79 2.54
N GLU A 815 -24.51 -10.20 1.29
CA GLU A 815 -23.20 -10.66 0.78
C GLU A 815 -22.04 -9.65 0.93
N SER A 816 -22.31 -8.39 1.29
CA SER A 816 -21.28 -7.38 1.55
C SER A 816 -21.61 -6.39 2.66
N ASN A 817 -22.55 -6.72 3.56
CA ASN A 817 -22.83 -5.91 4.74
C ASN A 817 -23.38 -6.78 5.89
N PRO A 818 -22.97 -6.59 7.16
CA PRO A 818 -23.52 -7.31 8.31
C PRO A 818 -24.95 -6.89 8.72
N TYR A 819 -25.57 -5.95 8.01
CA TYR A 819 -26.96 -5.55 8.19
C TYR A 819 -27.77 -5.80 6.92
N SER A 820 -28.97 -6.37 7.07
CA SER A 820 -29.92 -6.53 5.96
C SER A 820 -30.59 -5.19 5.63
N LEU A 821 -31.19 -5.10 4.44
CA LEU A 821 -31.98 -3.92 4.07
C LEU A 821 -33.23 -3.76 4.96
N GLU A 822 -33.73 -4.83 5.57
CA GLU A 822 -34.83 -4.78 6.54
C GLU A 822 -34.39 -4.17 7.87
N ALA A 823 -33.20 -4.53 8.36
CA ALA A 823 -32.60 -3.86 9.51
C ALA A 823 -32.39 -2.36 9.23
N LEU A 824 -31.90 -2.01 8.03
CA LEU A 824 -31.77 -0.62 7.59
C LEU A 824 -33.13 0.12 7.52
N ALA A 825 -34.18 -0.52 7.00
CA ALA A 825 -35.54 0.04 6.95
C ALA A 825 -36.08 0.32 8.36
N VAL A 826 -35.94 -0.64 9.28
CA VAL A 826 -36.32 -0.49 10.69
C VAL A 826 -35.51 0.61 11.37
N PHE A 827 -34.20 0.70 11.13
CA PHE A 827 -33.36 1.76 11.67
C PHE A 827 -33.77 3.14 11.15
N ALA A 828 -34.07 3.27 9.85
CA ALA A 828 -34.53 4.51 9.24
C ALA A 828 -35.88 4.96 9.82
N TYR A 829 -36.85 4.05 9.89
CA TYR A 829 -38.14 4.30 10.52
C TYR A 829 -38.00 4.69 12.01
N ARG A 830 -37.18 3.99 12.79
CA ARG A 830 -36.85 4.32 14.20
C ARG A 830 -36.08 5.64 14.38
N VAL A 831 -35.54 6.24 13.32
CA VAL A 831 -34.97 7.60 13.32
C VAL A 831 -36.03 8.63 12.96
N LEU A 832 -36.86 8.37 11.95
CA LEU A 832 -37.93 9.25 11.49
C LEU A 832 -39.11 9.38 12.47
N GLN A 833 -39.24 8.49 13.47
CA GLN A 833 -40.21 8.64 14.56
C GLN A 833 -39.69 9.50 15.74
N ARG A 834 -38.43 9.94 15.73
CA ARG A 834 -37.83 10.70 16.85
C ARG A 834 -38.23 12.17 16.82
N VAL A 835 -38.20 12.79 18.00
CA VAL A 835 -38.34 14.23 18.21
C VAL A 835 -37.19 14.68 19.10
N ASP A 836 -36.60 15.84 18.80
CA ASP A 836 -35.58 16.53 19.59
C ASP A 836 -34.42 15.65 20.09
N HIS A 837 -33.86 14.82 19.21
CA HIS A 837 -32.76 13.92 19.58
C HIS A 837 -31.46 14.73 19.81
N PRO A 838 -30.68 14.50 20.89
CA PRO A 838 -29.50 15.31 21.21
C PRO A 838 -28.48 15.43 20.07
N GLY A 839 -28.29 14.36 19.29
CA GLY A 839 -27.42 14.32 18.11
C GLY A 839 -28.01 14.96 16.84
N LYS A 840 -29.19 15.60 16.90
CA LYS A 840 -29.93 16.22 15.77
C LYS A 840 -30.17 15.31 14.56
N LEU A 841 -30.38 14.01 14.84
CA LEU A 841 -30.72 12.98 13.85
C LEU A 841 -32.08 12.36 14.25
N ASP A 842 -33.13 12.99 13.74
CA ASP A 842 -34.54 12.74 14.04
C ASP A 842 -35.44 13.17 12.86
N LYS A 843 -36.76 13.24 13.07
CA LYS A 843 -37.72 13.59 12.00
C LYS A 843 -37.52 14.99 11.40
N ASN A 844 -36.97 15.92 12.18
CA ASN A 844 -36.78 17.33 11.80
C ASN A 844 -35.44 17.57 11.07
N SER A 845 -34.53 16.60 11.08
CA SER A 845 -33.31 16.64 10.26
C SER A 845 -33.67 16.76 8.77
N PRO A 846 -32.89 17.48 7.93
CA PRO A 846 -33.20 17.60 6.50
C PRO A 846 -33.08 16.25 5.77
N ASN A 847 -31.87 15.67 5.74
CA ASN A 847 -31.56 14.42 5.02
C ASN A 847 -31.09 13.27 5.97
N PRO A 848 -31.89 12.81 6.95
CA PRO A 848 -31.48 11.72 7.85
C PRO A 848 -31.25 10.40 7.10
N GLY A 849 -31.98 10.12 6.02
CA GLY A 849 -31.77 8.95 5.16
C GLY A 849 -30.36 8.92 4.56
N PHE A 850 -29.81 10.05 4.14
CA PHE A 850 -28.41 10.13 3.69
C PHE A 850 -27.42 9.74 4.79
N VAL A 851 -27.65 10.21 6.03
CA VAL A 851 -26.79 9.89 7.18
C VAL A 851 -26.88 8.40 7.53
N LEU A 852 -28.06 7.80 7.44
CA LEU A 852 -28.28 6.36 7.60
C LEU A 852 -27.52 5.55 6.54
N LEU A 853 -27.61 5.93 5.26
CA LEU A 853 -26.85 5.30 4.18
C LEU A 853 -25.34 5.46 4.35
N MET A 854 -24.86 6.60 4.86
CA MET A 854 -23.47 6.81 5.21
C MET A 854 -23.02 5.81 6.29
N PHE A 855 -23.75 5.69 7.41
CA PHE A 855 -23.43 4.72 8.46
C PHE A 855 -23.52 3.27 7.99
N TYR A 856 -24.52 2.91 7.17
CA TYR A 856 -24.62 1.57 6.57
C TYR A 856 -23.40 1.24 5.70
N ASN A 857 -22.91 2.21 4.91
CA ASN A 857 -21.74 2.02 4.06
C ASN A 857 -20.40 2.00 4.79
N LEU A 858 -20.32 2.37 6.08
CA LEU A 858 -19.11 2.16 6.89
C LEU A 858 -18.84 0.66 7.17
N TYR A 859 -19.88 -0.17 7.11
CA TYR A 859 -19.81 -1.63 7.26
C TYR A 859 -19.75 -2.38 5.93
N ASN A 860 -19.63 -1.69 4.79
CA ASN A 860 -19.67 -2.31 3.47
C ASN A 860 -18.32 -2.98 3.12
N GLY A 861 -18.39 -4.23 2.67
CA GLY A 861 -17.21 -5.03 2.30
C GLY A 861 -16.88 -6.20 3.23
N LYS A 862 -17.74 -6.48 4.22
CA LYS A 862 -17.74 -7.73 5.02
C LYS A 862 -19.16 -8.28 5.09
N ASP A 863 -19.34 -9.60 5.03
CA ASP A 863 -20.63 -10.23 5.28
C ASP A 863 -20.94 -10.34 6.80
N ARG A 864 -22.09 -10.94 7.15
CA ARG A 864 -22.49 -11.09 8.56
C ARG A 864 -21.56 -12.01 9.35
N LYS A 865 -21.08 -13.10 8.74
CA LYS A 865 -20.22 -14.09 9.38
C LYS A 865 -18.84 -13.51 9.62
N GLU A 866 -18.21 -12.94 8.59
CA GLU A 866 -16.90 -12.28 8.67
C GLU A 866 -16.87 -11.21 9.78
N PHE A 867 -17.93 -10.40 9.87
CA PHE A 867 -18.08 -9.35 10.87
C PHE A 867 -18.22 -9.89 12.31
N GLU A 868 -18.99 -10.96 12.52
CA GLU A 868 -19.11 -11.55 13.85
C GLU A 868 -17.86 -12.34 14.27
N GLU A 869 -17.17 -12.97 13.32
CA GLU A 869 -15.91 -13.70 13.57
C GLU A 869 -14.78 -12.74 13.97
N GLU A 870 -14.63 -11.61 13.29
CA GLU A 870 -13.64 -10.59 13.69
C GLU A 870 -13.93 -10.00 15.09
N LEU A 871 -15.20 -9.76 15.44
CA LEU A 871 -15.55 -9.26 16.76
C LEU A 871 -15.23 -10.29 17.86
N ARG A 872 -15.41 -11.58 17.61
CA ARG A 872 -14.98 -12.66 18.52
C ARG A 872 -13.45 -12.76 18.60
N GLU A 873 -12.74 -12.69 17.47
CA GLU A 873 -11.27 -12.75 17.41
C GLU A 873 -10.63 -11.63 18.25
N ARG A 874 -11.15 -10.41 18.15
CA ARG A 874 -10.65 -9.22 18.84
C ARG A 874 -11.01 -9.15 20.33
N PHE A 875 -12.23 -9.55 20.70
CA PHE A 875 -12.81 -9.25 22.02
C PHE A 875 -13.20 -10.48 22.85
N GLY A 876 -13.13 -11.69 22.30
CA GLY A 876 -13.51 -12.95 22.95
C GLY A 876 -15.03 -13.14 23.11
N HIS A 877 -15.77 -12.06 23.34
CA HIS A 877 -17.21 -12.05 23.56
C HIS A 877 -17.95 -11.27 22.47
N LEU A 878 -19.21 -11.66 22.22
CA LEU A 878 -20.14 -10.97 21.34
C LEU A 878 -21.56 -11.18 21.87
N VAL A 879 -22.31 -10.08 22.05
CA VAL A 879 -23.71 -10.12 22.53
C VAL A 879 -24.64 -9.74 21.38
N LYS A 880 -25.63 -10.59 21.12
CA LYS A 880 -26.65 -10.38 20.08
C LYS A 880 -27.89 -9.75 20.70
N MET A 881 -28.29 -8.59 20.19
CA MET A 881 -29.58 -7.96 20.51
C MET A 881 -30.60 -8.31 19.42
N PRO A 882 -31.67 -9.07 19.75
CA PRO A 882 -32.77 -9.34 18.81
C PRO A 882 -33.34 -8.07 18.18
N LEU A 883 -33.65 -8.12 16.87
CA LEU A 883 -34.14 -6.98 16.10
C LEU A 883 -35.34 -7.33 15.23
N LEU A 884 -35.19 -8.36 14.40
CA LEU A 884 -36.20 -8.85 13.46
C LEU A 884 -36.72 -10.22 13.92
N LYS A 885 -38.00 -10.49 13.69
CA LYS A 885 -38.60 -11.80 13.92
C LYS A 885 -38.13 -12.83 12.88
N ALA A 886 -38.13 -14.11 13.25
CA ALA A 886 -37.78 -15.21 12.35
C ALA A 886 -38.95 -15.58 11.40
N ASP A 887 -40.18 -15.47 11.90
CA ASP A 887 -41.47 -15.76 11.25
C ASP A 887 -42.07 -14.53 10.53
N ARG A 888 -41.22 -13.59 10.11
CA ARG A 888 -41.67 -12.32 9.51
C ARG A 888 -42.10 -12.45 8.05
N GLU A 889 -43.06 -11.61 7.64
CA GLU A 889 -43.41 -11.42 6.23
C GLU A 889 -42.21 -10.82 5.45
N PRO A 890 -42.06 -11.10 4.14
CA PRO A 890 -41.01 -10.51 3.31
C PRO A 890 -41.18 -8.99 3.09
N MET A 891 -40.07 -8.26 2.94
CA MET A 891 -40.09 -6.82 2.66
C MET A 891 -41.01 -6.43 1.47
N PRO A 892 -41.99 -5.52 1.68
CA PRO A 892 -42.76 -4.90 0.62
C PRO A 892 -41.86 -4.23 -0.42
N LYS A 893 -42.05 -4.57 -1.69
CA LYS A 893 -41.19 -4.12 -2.81
C LYS A 893 -40.97 -2.60 -2.84
N ALA A 894 -41.94 -1.79 -2.45
CA ALA A 894 -41.78 -0.34 -2.37
C ALA A 894 -40.63 0.11 -1.45
N ILE A 895 -40.43 -0.58 -0.31
CA ILE A 895 -39.34 -0.30 0.63
C ILE A 895 -37.99 -0.70 0.00
N LEU A 896 -37.95 -1.85 -0.68
CA LEU A 896 -36.74 -2.33 -1.38
C LEU A 896 -36.33 -1.34 -2.48
N ASP A 897 -37.27 -1.03 -3.38
CA ASP A 897 -37.09 -0.08 -4.49
C ASP A 897 -36.55 1.28 -4.02
N VAL A 898 -37.03 1.83 -2.89
CA VAL A 898 -36.55 3.14 -2.40
C VAL A 898 -35.17 3.05 -1.74
N LEU A 899 -34.86 1.95 -1.02
CA LEU A 899 -33.53 1.76 -0.42
C LEU A 899 -32.46 1.50 -1.48
N GLU A 900 -32.74 0.71 -2.51
CA GLU A 900 -31.81 0.47 -3.62
C GLU A 900 -31.52 1.75 -4.42
N ARG A 901 -32.55 2.55 -4.73
CA ARG A 901 -32.37 3.88 -5.34
C ARG A 901 -31.47 4.78 -4.50
N GLY A 902 -31.62 4.71 -3.17
CA GLY A 902 -30.78 5.44 -2.21
C GLY A 902 -29.33 5.00 -2.24
N LEU A 903 -29.07 3.69 -2.25
CA LEU A 903 -27.72 3.12 -2.32
C LEU A 903 -27.01 3.44 -3.65
N ASP A 904 -27.72 3.35 -4.79
CA ASP A 904 -27.15 3.72 -6.09
C ASP A 904 -26.96 5.26 -6.21
N LEU A 905 -27.79 6.09 -5.57
CA LEU A 905 -27.56 7.54 -5.45
C LEU A 905 -26.36 7.85 -4.53
N TYR A 906 -26.21 7.13 -3.41
CA TYR A 906 -25.06 7.25 -2.51
C TYR A 906 -23.74 6.91 -3.22
N LYS A 907 -23.74 5.84 -4.03
CA LYS A 907 -22.61 5.45 -4.87
C LYS A 907 -22.24 6.57 -5.85
N LYS A 908 -23.22 7.09 -6.62
CA LYS A 908 -23.01 8.20 -7.57
C LYS A 908 -22.48 9.47 -6.89
N HIS A 909 -23.02 9.81 -5.72
CA HIS A 909 -22.58 10.96 -4.93
C HIS A 909 -21.12 10.81 -4.47
N THR A 910 -20.80 9.69 -3.81
CA THR A 910 -19.47 9.45 -3.24
C THR A 910 -18.38 9.35 -4.31
N THR A 911 -18.69 8.77 -5.49
CA THR A 911 -17.75 8.74 -6.62
C THR A 911 -17.42 10.13 -7.18
N LYS A 912 -18.32 11.12 -7.07
CA LYS A 912 -18.11 12.47 -7.61
C LYS A 912 -17.64 13.50 -6.58
N HIS A 913 -18.06 13.38 -5.33
CA HIS A 913 -17.83 14.38 -4.27
C HIS A 913 -17.23 13.82 -2.97
N GLY A 914 -16.87 12.54 -2.93
CA GLY A 914 -16.28 11.90 -1.74
C GLY A 914 -17.20 11.98 -0.52
N ARG A 915 -16.66 12.51 0.60
CA ARG A 915 -17.36 12.71 1.88
C ARG A 915 -18.12 14.04 1.99
N ALA A 916 -18.45 14.70 0.88
CA ALA A 916 -19.19 15.97 0.91
C ALA A 916 -20.60 15.84 1.53
N GLU A 917 -21.13 16.96 2.04
CA GLU A 917 -22.45 17.04 2.66
C GLU A 917 -23.57 17.02 1.61
N SER A 918 -24.61 16.20 1.80
CA SER A 918 -25.68 15.98 0.81
C SER A 918 -26.54 17.21 0.45
N PHE A 919 -26.43 18.30 1.22
CA PHE A 919 -27.08 19.58 0.94
C PHE A 919 -26.21 20.53 0.10
N LYS A 920 -25.06 20.06 -0.44
CA LYS A 920 -24.16 20.81 -1.32
C LYS A 920 -23.84 20.00 -2.59
N GLY A 921 -23.42 20.69 -3.65
CA GLY A 921 -22.99 20.06 -4.90
C GLY A 921 -24.13 19.51 -5.78
N SER A 922 -23.75 18.88 -6.90
CA SER A 922 -24.63 18.57 -8.04
C SER A 922 -25.63 17.41 -7.85
N PHE A 923 -25.88 16.98 -6.62
CA PHE A 923 -26.93 15.99 -6.29
C PHE A 923 -27.87 16.45 -5.17
N LYS A 924 -27.77 17.71 -4.70
CA LYS A 924 -28.58 18.27 -3.61
C LYS A 924 -30.08 17.98 -3.78
N ASP A 925 -30.62 18.27 -4.96
CA ASP A 925 -32.07 18.21 -5.19
C ASP A 925 -32.53 16.76 -5.46
N ALA A 926 -31.64 15.91 -5.97
CA ALA A 926 -31.86 14.46 -6.05
C ALA A 926 -31.89 13.80 -4.65
N TRP A 927 -31.07 14.29 -3.70
CA TRP A 927 -31.15 13.86 -2.31
C TRP A 927 -32.47 14.28 -1.65
N ALA A 928 -32.92 15.52 -1.86
CA ALA A 928 -34.19 16.00 -1.32
C ALA A 928 -35.39 15.17 -1.85
N ALA A 929 -35.45 14.94 -3.17
CA ALA A 929 -36.51 14.13 -3.79
C ALA A 929 -36.49 12.66 -3.34
N TRP A 930 -35.31 12.08 -3.11
CA TRP A 930 -35.20 10.72 -2.58
C TRP A 930 -35.59 10.64 -1.09
N GLU A 931 -35.22 11.63 -0.29
CA GLU A 931 -35.56 11.70 1.14
C GLU A 931 -37.07 11.86 1.36
N GLU A 932 -37.75 12.68 0.53
CA GLU A 932 -39.22 12.77 0.52
C GLU A 932 -39.86 11.40 0.17
N LEU A 933 -39.37 10.75 -0.88
CA LEU A 933 -39.84 9.43 -1.30
C LEU A 933 -39.63 8.37 -0.20
N LEU A 934 -38.47 8.37 0.47
CA LEU A 934 -38.17 7.49 1.60
C LEU A 934 -39.18 7.68 2.73
N ARG A 935 -39.40 8.93 3.16
CA ARG A 935 -40.33 9.28 4.24
C ARG A 935 -41.77 8.87 3.91
N LYS A 936 -42.23 9.16 2.69
CA LYS A 936 -43.55 8.75 2.19
C LYS A 936 -43.70 7.22 2.18
N THR A 937 -42.69 6.51 1.69
CA THR A 937 -42.71 5.05 1.56
C THR A 937 -42.70 4.36 2.92
N LEU A 938 -41.81 4.76 3.85
CA LEU A 938 -41.76 4.17 5.19
C LEU A 938 -43.04 4.48 5.98
N SER A 939 -43.59 5.69 5.86
CA SER A 939 -44.86 6.06 6.52
C SER A 939 -46.02 5.18 6.02
N ALA A 940 -46.12 4.97 4.70
CA ALA A 940 -47.15 4.11 4.09
C ALA A 940 -47.03 2.61 4.49
N ASN A 941 -45.85 2.16 4.93
CA ASN A 941 -45.60 0.77 5.33
C ASN A 941 -45.41 0.62 6.86
N THR A 942 -45.93 1.57 7.65
CA THR A 942 -45.82 1.61 9.12
C THR A 942 -46.25 0.30 9.80
N GLN A 943 -47.35 -0.32 9.36
CA GLN A 943 -47.86 -1.57 9.93
C GLN A 943 -46.85 -2.72 9.76
N TYR A 944 -46.36 -2.94 8.53
CA TYR A 944 -45.30 -3.93 8.25
C TYR A 944 -44.06 -3.67 9.11
N LEU A 945 -43.56 -2.43 9.11
CA LEU A 945 -42.35 -2.05 9.83
C LEU A 945 -42.48 -2.26 11.34
N ASN A 946 -43.65 -2.06 11.94
CA ASN A 946 -43.90 -2.39 13.35
C ASN A 946 -43.99 -3.91 13.57
N ASN A 947 -44.68 -4.64 12.70
CA ASN A 947 -44.95 -6.07 12.86
C ASN A 947 -43.69 -6.95 12.86
N ILE A 948 -42.71 -6.65 12.00
CA ILE A 948 -41.49 -7.47 11.83
C ILE A 948 -40.47 -7.33 12.98
N GLN A 949 -40.64 -6.34 13.86
CA GLN A 949 -39.70 -6.08 14.95
C GLN A 949 -39.91 -7.01 16.13
N VAL A 950 -38.82 -7.46 16.76
CA VAL A 950 -38.87 -8.09 18.09
C VAL A 950 -39.26 -7.03 19.13
N PRO A 951 -40.21 -7.31 20.06
CA PRO A 951 -40.56 -6.39 21.13
C PRO A 951 -39.36 -5.94 21.95
N PHE A 952 -39.25 -4.63 22.20
CA PHE A 952 -38.03 -4.06 22.80
C PHE A 952 -37.70 -4.64 24.18
N GLN A 953 -38.70 -5.01 24.98
CA GLN A 953 -38.49 -5.62 26.30
C GLN A 953 -37.86 -7.02 26.21
N GLU A 954 -38.17 -7.80 25.18
CA GLU A 954 -37.54 -9.11 24.93
C GLU A 954 -36.08 -8.94 24.52
N ALA A 955 -35.79 -7.95 23.67
CA ALA A 955 -34.42 -7.60 23.29
C ALA A 955 -33.59 -7.09 24.50
N VAL A 956 -34.18 -6.27 25.37
CA VAL A 956 -33.57 -5.82 26.63
C VAL A 956 -33.28 -7.00 27.56
N LYS A 957 -34.24 -7.92 27.75
CA LYS A 957 -34.04 -9.14 28.55
C LYS A 957 -32.90 -10.00 27.98
N SER A 958 -32.95 -10.31 26.68
CA SER A 958 -31.95 -11.14 26.00
C SER A 958 -30.53 -10.57 26.13
N VAL A 959 -30.35 -9.26 25.93
CA VAL A 959 -29.04 -8.60 26.13
C VAL A 959 -28.62 -8.61 27.59
N THR A 960 -29.56 -8.37 28.51
CA THR A 960 -29.29 -8.35 29.96
C THR A 960 -28.81 -9.71 30.45
N ASP A 961 -29.47 -10.80 30.05
CA ASP A 961 -29.13 -12.15 30.50
C ASP A 961 -27.80 -12.62 29.88
N GLN A 962 -27.50 -12.25 28.63
CA GLN A 962 -26.16 -12.44 28.01
C GLN A 962 -25.06 -11.66 28.77
N LEU A 963 -25.30 -10.40 29.14
CA LEU A 963 -24.33 -9.60 29.90
C LEU A 963 -24.10 -10.14 31.31
N LYS A 964 -25.14 -10.67 31.98
CA LYS A 964 -25.01 -11.38 33.26
C LYS A 964 -24.14 -12.63 33.11
N ALA A 965 -24.33 -13.42 32.04
CA ALA A 965 -23.52 -14.62 31.79
C ALA A 965 -22.02 -14.28 31.64
N VAL A 966 -21.67 -13.25 30.86
CA VAL A 966 -20.28 -12.79 30.69
C VAL A 966 -19.69 -12.23 32.00
N ASN A 967 -20.49 -11.51 32.79
CA ASN A 967 -20.06 -10.99 34.09
C ASN A 967 -19.80 -12.12 35.10
N ASN A 968 -20.64 -13.17 35.09
CA ASN A 968 -20.56 -14.29 36.01
C ASN A 968 -19.48 -15.32 35.62
N SER A 969 -19.06 -15.38 34.34
CA SER A 969 -18.00 -16.30 33.87
C SER A 969 -16.57 -15.85 34.24
N GLY A 970 -16.42 -15.06 35.29
CA GLY A 970 -15.12 -14.72 35.90
C GLY A 970 -14.27 -13.67 35.16
N LEU A 971 -14.80 -13.02 34.12
CA LEU A 971 -14.18 -11.92 33.35
C LEU A 971 -12.66 -12.10 33.11
N VAL A 972 -12.29 -13.12 32.34
CA VAL A 972 -10.90 -13.30 31.89
C VAL A 972 -10.59 -12.25 30.81
N MET A 973 -9.42 -11.61 30.87
CA MET A 973 -8.95 -10.79 29.75
C MET A 973 -8.75 -11.68 28.52
N HIS A 974 -9.53 -11.46 27.46
CA HIS A 974 -9.24 -12.05 26.17
C HIS A 974 -7.87 -11.55 25.70
N VAL A 975 -6.91 -12.47 25.60
CA VAL A 975 -5.64 -12.24 24.91
C VAL A 975 -5.87 -12.72 23.48
N PRO A 976 -5.89 -11.84 22.47
CA PRO A 976 -6.03 -12.27 21.09
C PRO A 976 -4.92 -13.27 20.76
N THR A 977 -5.29 -14.46 20.26
CA THR A 977 -4.33 -15.39 19.66
C THR A 977 -3.57 -14.64 18.58
N GLY A 978 -2.26 -14.50 18.78
CA GLY A 978 -1.57 -13.26 18.43
C GLY A 978 -1.83 -12.72 17.02
N ARG A 979 -2.42 -11.52 16.95
CA ARG A 979 -1.86 -10.51 16.04
C ARG A 979 -0.46 -10.20 16.55
N GLU A 980 0.50 -11.03 16.11
CA GLU A 980 1.91 -10.90 16.44
C GLU A 980 2.32 -9.42 16.34
N GLU A 981 2.89 -8.85 17.42
CA GLU A 981 3.64 -7.59 17.27
C GLU A 981 4.62 -7.83 16.13
N ARG A 982 4.60 -6.98 15.08
CA ARG A 982 5.49 -7.18 13.92
C ARG A 982 6.94 -7.31 14.40
N THR A 983 7.41 -8.55 14.37
CA THR A 983 8.68 -9.03 14.92
C THR A 983 9.87 -8.59 14.07
N PHE A 984 9.58 -8.04 12.89
CA PHE A 984 10.51 -7.34 12.00
C PHE A 984 10.93 -6.02 12.62
N ARG A 985 12.05 -6.04 13.34
CA ARG A 985 12.74 -4.86 13.86
C ARG A 985 14.18 -4.96 13.42
N SER A 986 14.74 -3.87 12.90
CA SER A 986 16.16 -3.85 12.52
C SER A 986 17.03 -4.10 13.76
N PHE A 987 17.90 -5.09 13.66
CA PHE A 987 18.84 -5.48 14.71
C PHE A 987 20.29 -5.25 14.29
N ASN A 988 21.20 -5.25 15.26
CA ASN A 988 22.63 -5.01 15.07
C ASN A 988 23.47 -6.26 15.36
N TYR A 989 22.99 -7.19 16.19
CA TYR A 989 23.70 -8.42 16.52
C TYR A 989 22.78 -9.59 16.88
N CYS A 990 23.33 -10.80 16.80
CA CYS A 990 22.78 -12.00 17.42
C CYS A 990 23.46 -12.24 18.76
N ALA A 991 22.70 -12.67 19.77
CA ALA A 991 23.21 -12.96 21.10
C ALA A 991 22.47 -14.12 21.78
N VAL A 992 23.14 -14.78 22.72
CA VAL A 992 22.46 -15.55 23.76
C VAL A 992 22.02 -14.58 24.85
N LYS A 993 20.71 -14.41 25.05
CA LYS A 993 20.13 -13.70 26.19
C LYS A 993 20.17 -14.59 27.43
N LEU A 994 20.54 -14.04 28.58
CA LEU A 994 20.66 -14.77 29.85
C LEU A 994 19.66 -14.27 30.89
N PRO A 995 19.12 -15.15 31.76
CA PRO A 995 18.33 -14.72 32.90
C PRO A 995 19.15 -13.83 33.84
N GLN A 996 18.68 -12.60 34.09
CA GLN A 996 19.40 -11.63 34.95
C GLN A 996 19.65 -12.19 36.35
N GLU A 997 18.70 -12.97 36.89
CA GLU A 997 18.84 -13.61 38.19
C GLU A 997 19.96 -14.66 38.24
N GLU A 998 20.08 -15.52 37.22
CA GLU A 998 21.12 -16.58 37.19
C GLU A 998 22.52 -15.96 37.05
N VAL A 999 22.66 -14.94 36.20
CA VAL A 999 23.92 -14.18 36.09
C VAL A 999 24.23 -13.44 37.39
N SER A 1000 23.21 -12.91 38.09
CA SER A 1000 23.41 -12.26 39.39
C SER A 1000 23.85 -13.26 40.47
N LYS A 1001 23.17 -14.41 40.57
CA LYS A 1001 23.51 -15.51 41.50
C LYS A 1001 24.92 -16.04 41.24
N ALA A 1002 25.32 -16.19 39.98
CA ALA A 1002 26.69 -16.56 39.61
C ALA A 1002 27.72 -15.54 40.12
N VAL A 1003 27.52 -14.25 39.85
CA VAL A 1003 28.43 -13.17 40.33
C VAL A 1003 28.47 -13.10 41.87
N GLU A 1004 27.36 -13.38 42.56
CA GLU A 1004 27.31 -13.45 44.03
C GLU A 1004 28.12 -14.62 44.59
N LEU A 1005 28.00 -15.82 44.01
CA LEU A 1005 28.81 -16.99 44.39
C LEU A 1005 30.32 -16.71 44.21
N ILE A 1006 30.72 -16.21 43.03
CA ILE A 1006 32.11 -15.82 42.74
C ILE A 1006 32.60 -14.74 43.72
N SER A 1007 31.72 -13.82 44.12
CA SER A 1007 32.02 -12.76 45.10
C SER A 1007 32.07 -13.26 46.55
N ALA A 1008 31.54 -14.44 46.86
CA ALA A 1008 31.68 -15.08 48.17
C ALA A 1008 32.97 -15.91 48.25
N GLU A 1009 33.32 -16.60 47.16
CA GLU A 1009 34.54 -17.42 47.05
C GLU A 1009 35.83 -16.59 46.91
N SER A 1010 35.75 -15.36 46.40
CA SER A 1010 36.92 -14.48 46.20
C SER A 1010 36.79 -13.11 46.91
N PRO A 1011 37.50 -12.90 48.04
CA PRO A 1011 37.55 -11.59 48.72
C PRO A 1011 38.06 -10.44 47.83
N GLN A 1012 38.87 -10.75 46.82
CA GLN A 1012 39.36 -9.80 45.83
C GLN A 1012 38.24 -9.32 44.89
N VAL A 1013 37.37 -10.23 44.45
CA VAL A 1013 36.16 -9.89 43.68
C VAL A 1013 35.17 -9.11 44.55
N GLN A 1014 34.96 -9.54 45.80
CA GLN A 1014 34.09 -8.85 46.76
C GLN A 1014 34.50 -7.40 46.95
N LYS A 1015 35.79 -7.15 47.21
CA LYS A 1015 36.36 -5.81 47.33
C LYS A 1015 36.27 -4.99 46.04
N TYR A 1016 36.37 -5.63 44.87
CA TYR A 1016 36.24 -4.96 43.57
C TYR A 1016 34.79 -4.57 43.22
N LEU A 1017 33.81 -5.40 43.55
CA LEU A 1017 32.38 -5.17 43.23
C LEU A 1017 31.68 -4.27 44.25
N THR A 1018 32.18 -4.20 45.49
CA THR A 1018 31.65 -3.33 46.54
C THR A 1018 31.60 -1.87 46.07
N GLY A 1019 30.42 -1.24 46.23
CA GLY A 1019 30.20 0.15 45.82
C GLY A 1019 29.89 0.37 44.33
N LYS A 1020 29.79 -0.68 43.49
CA LYS A 1020 29.41 -0.57 42.07
C LYS A 1020 27.98 -1.02 41.81
N SER A 1021 27.26 -0.28 40.98
CA SER A 1021 25.90 -0.59 40.49
C SER A 1021 25.88 -1.69 39.40
N TRP A 1022 26.61 -2.78 39.63
CA TRP A 1022 26.70 -3.89 38.66
C TRP A 1022 25.37 -4.63 38.50
N LYS A 1023 24.59 -4.81 39.58
CA LYS A 1023 23.26 -5.45 39.51
C LYS A 1023 22.27 -4.69 38.59
N GLU A 1024 22.31 -3.36 38.64
CA GLU A 1024 21.52 -2.48 37.75
C GLU A 1024 21.99 -2.58 36.29
N SER A 1025 23.30 -2.84 36.09
CA SER A 1025 23.91 -3.00 34.76
C SER A 1025 23.52 -4.32 34.07
N LEU A 1026 23.06 -5.33 34.82
CA LEU A 1026 22.70 -6.66 34.30
C LEU A 1026 21.31 -6.76 33.64
N GLY A 1027 20.52 -5.68 33.57
CA GLY A 1027 19.18 -5.65 32.95
C GLY A 1027 19.14 -6.00 31.45
N LYS A 1028 20.29 -6.28 30.82
CA LYS A 1028 20.44 -6.83 29.47
C LYS A 1028 21.60 -7.84 29.39
N ALA A 1029 21.74 -8.73 30.38
CA ALA A 1029 22.78 -9.76 30.38
C ALA A 1029 22.69 -10.65 29.12
N HIS A 1030 23.76 -10.68 28.33
CA HIS A 1030 23.82 -11.45 27.08
C HIS A 1030 25.27 -11.74 26.67
N ILE A 1031 25.43 -12.70 25.75
CA ILE A 1031 26.69 -13.03 25.08
C ILE A 1031 26.51 -12.69 23.60
N THR A 1032 27.26 -11.74 23.06
CA THR A 1032 27.21 -11.45 21.62
C THR A 1032 27.81 -12.63 20.86
N LEU A 1033 27.05 -13.25 19.96
CA LEU A 1033 27.50 -14.32 19.07
C LEU A 1033 28.12 -13.75 17.81
N ALA A 1034 27.42 -12.81 17.15
CA ALA A 1034 27.89 -12.14 15.95
C ALA A 1034 27.31 -10.74 15.83
N HIS A 1035 28.13 -9.76 15.45
CA HIS A 1035 27.74 -8.34 15.35
C HIS A 1035 27.94 -7.79 13.94
N LYS A 1036 26.94 -7.09 13.40
CA LYS A 1036 26.85 -6.64 12.01
C LYS A 1036 28.05 -5.81 11.54
N HIS A 1037 28.54 -4.89 12.38
CA HIS A 1037 29.74 -4.08 12.07
C HIS A 1037 31.08 -4.83 12.18
N ALA A 1038 31.10 -6.03 12.77
CA ALA A 1038 32.31 -6.83 12.95
C ALA A 1038 32.40 -7.98 11.93
N HIS A 1039 31.28 -8.65 11.65
CA HIS A 1039 31.24 -9.90 10.86
C HIS A 1039 30.38 -9.77 9.58
N GLY A 1040 29.77 -8.61 9.32
CA GLY A 1040 28.84 -8.42 8.20
C GLY A 1040 27.40 -8.88 8.51
N VAL A 1041 26.47 -8.70 7.56
CA VAL A 1041 25.07 -9.13 7.75
C VAL A 1041 24.91 -10.62 7.53
N ALA A 1042 25.52 -11.19 6.47
CA ALA A 1042 25.39 -12.61 6.14
C ALA A 1042 25.72 -13.50 7.34
N ALA A 1043 26.90 -13.31 7.95
CA ALA A 1043 27.35 -14.05 9.13
C ALA A 1043 26.45 -13.91 10.37
N VAL A 1044 25.73 -12.79 10.53
CA VAL A 1044 24.74 -12.63 11.62
C VAL A 1044 23.41 -13.31 11.24
N SER A 1045 23.03 -13.29 9.97
CA SER A 1045 21.74 -13.82 9.50
C SER A 1045 21.62 -15.34 9.59
N VAL A 1046 22.74 -16.08 9.48
CA VAL A 1046 22.79 -17.55 9.63
C VAL A 1046 22.21 -18.04 10.97
N TYR A 1047 22.34 -17.24 12.03
CA TYR A 1047 21.76 -17.55 13.34
C TYR A 1047 20.22 -17.49 13.37
N GLY A 1048 19.56 -17.04 12.29
CA GLY A 1048 18.10 -16.98 12.21
C GLY A 1048 17.43 -18.35 12.41
N SER A 1049 18.06 -19.42 11.92
CA SER A 1049 17.60 -20.80 12.10
C SER A 1049 17.69 -21.31 13.55
N LEU A 1050 18.51 -20.66 14.38
CA LEU A 1050 18.70 -20.93 15.81
C LEU A 1050 17.88 -19.98 16.70
N ARG A 1051 17.14 -19.03 16.14
CA ARG A 1051 16.40 -18.02 16.90
C ARG A 1051 15.32 -18.67 17.76
N GLY A 1052 15.35 -18.40 19.06
CA GLY A 1052 14.46 -19.01 20.06
C GLY A 1052 14.98 -20.34 20.64
N SER A 1053 16.04 -20.92 20.07
CA SER A 1053 16.65 -22.13 20.63
C SER A 1053 17.38 -21.85 21.95
N PRO A 1054 17.37 -22.80 22.91
CA PRO A 1054 18.18 -22.71 24.11
C PRO A 1054 19.66 -22.92 23.78
N ALA A 1055 20.55 -22.27 24.54
CA ALA A 1055 22.00 -22.42 24.46
C ALA A 1055 22.57 -22.64 25.86
N GLN A 1056 23.46 -23.64 26.03
CA GLN A 1056 24.13 -23.88 27.30
C GLN A 1056 25.41 -23.06 27.40
N VAL A 1057 25.54 -22.33 28.50
CA VAL A 1057 26.62 -21.39 28.77
C VAL A 1057 27.36 -21.85 30.01
N GLN A 1058 28.60 -22.29 29.84
CA GLN A 1058 29.50 -22.55 30.97
C GLN A 1058 30.31 -21.30 31.26
N VAL A 1059 30.22 -20.78 32.48
CA VAL A 1059 30.94 -19.60 32.93
C VAL A 1059 32.27 -20.05 33.54
N THR A 1060 33.39 -19.57 33.00
CA THR A 1060 34.74 -20.15 33.28
C THR A 1060 35.67 -19.24 34.07
N ALA A 1061 35.49 -17.92 33.98
CA ALA A 1061 36.30 -16.94 34.70
C ALA A 1061 35.60 -15.60 34.86
N LEU A 1062 36.01 -14.82 35.86
CA LEU A 1062 35.73 -13.38 35.95
C LEU A 1062 36.98 -12.63 35.50
N VAL A 1063 36.82 -11.68 34.58
CA VAL A 1063 37.91 -10.83 34.08
C VAL A 1063 37.57 -9.37 34.30
N PHE A 1064 38.46 -8.62 34.95
CA PHE A 1064 38.22 -7.23 35.30
C PHE A 1064 39.48 -6.35 35.32
N SER A 1065 39.30 -5.08 34.97
CA SER A 1065 40.23 -3.98 35.20
C SER A 1065 39.56 -2.93 36.09
N GLU A 1066 40.26 -1.86 36.45
CA GLU A 1066 39.70 -0.71 37.20
C GLU A 1066 38.32 -0.26 36.67
N LYS A 1067 38.11 -0.30 35.33
CA LYS A 1067 36.96 0.32 34.64
C LYS A 1067 36.11 -0.66 33.81
N LEU A 1068 36.42 -1.95 33.77
CA LEU A 1068 35.68 -2.96 33.00
C LEU A 1068 35.58 -4.27 33.79
N CYS A 1069 34.45 -4.96 33.70
CA CYS A 1069 34.24 -6.28 34.30
C CYS A 1069 33.33 -7.14 33.43
N ALA A 1070 33.74 -8.38 33.16
CA ALA A 1070 32.99 -9.35 32.37
C ALA A 1070 33.22 -10.78 32.88
N LEU A 1071 32.23 -11.65 32.68
CA LEU A 1071 32.39 -13.10 32.80
C LEU A 1071 32.85 -13.68 31.47
N GLU A 1072 33.93 -14.44 31.47
CA GLU A 1072 34.33 -15.31 30.38
C GLU A 1072 33.42 -16.55 30.35
N VAL A 1073 33.06 -17.00 29.14
CA VAL A 1073 32.17 -18.15 28.97
C VAL A 1073 32.64 -19.08 27.86
N GLN A 1074 32.21 -20.33 27.94
CA GLN A 1074 32.23 -21.32 26.85
C GLN A 1074 30.79 -21.64 26.45
N LEU A 1075 30.57 -21.83 25.15
CA LEU A 1075 29.26 -22.09 24.56
C LEU A 1075 29.19 -23.54 24.07
N ASN A 1076 28.30 -24.32 24.66
CA ASN A 1076 28.10 -25.71 24.30
C ASN A 1076 26.74 -25.88 23.59
N GLY A 1077 26.71 -26.70 22.55
CA GLY A 1077 25.45 -27.14 21.95
C GLY A 1077 24.65 -28.00 22.92
N ALA A 1078 23.32 -27.94 22.84
CA ALA A 1078 22.47 -28.90 23.56
C ALA A 1078 22.62 -30.31 22.97
N ASN A 1079 22.73 -30.40 21.64
CA ASN A 1079 23.10 -31.58 20.86
C ASN A 1079 24.24 -31.19 19.89
N GLU A 1080 25.02 -32.16 19.41
CA GLU A 1080 26.18 -31.91 18.52
C GLU A 1080 25.77 -31.24 17.19
N GLU A 1081 24.59 -31.59 16.64
CA GLU A 1081 24.05 -31.05 15.38
C GLU A 1081 23.64 -29.58 15.45
N GLN A 1082 23.53 -28.98 16.65
CA GLN A 1082 23.06 -27.59 16.85
C GLN A 1082 23.99 -26.79 17.78
N ALA A 1083 25.30 -26.93 17.58
CA ALA A 1083 26.31 -26.20 18.35
C ALA A 1083 26.27 -24.68 18.13
N VAL A 1084 25.73 -23.94 19.12
CA VAL A 1084 25.69 -22.46 19.13
C VAL A 1084 27.09 -21.90 19.34
N LYS A 1085 27.77 -21.50 18.26
CA LYS A 1085 29.14 -20.95 18.30
C LYS A 1085 29.14 -19.42 18.26
N SER A 1086 30.12 -18.80 18.92
CA SER A 1086 30.43 -17.37 18.81
C SER A 1086 31.44 -17.11 17.70
N LEU A 1087 31.26 -16.04 16.92
CA LEU A 1087 32.28 -15.52 16.00
C LEU A 1087 33.25 -14.55 16.70
N ASN A 1088 32.87 -13.99 17.86
CA ASN A 1088 33.83 -13.28 18.71
C ASN A 1088 34.81 -14.29 19.31
N ALA A 1089 36.11 -14.06 19.15
CA ALA A 1089 37.18 -14.94 19.64
C ALA A 1089 37.25 -15.06 21.18
N TRP A 1090 36.66 -14.12 21.92
CA TRP A 1090 36.48 -14.18 23.37
C TRP A 1090 35.01 -13.90 23.74
N PRO A 1091 34.14 -14.93 23.70
CA PRO A 1091 32.75 -14.79 24.14
C PRO A 1091 32.71 -14.50 25.64
N HIS A 1092 31.89 -13.52 26.03
CA HIS A 1092 31.79 -13.04 27.40
C HIS A 1092 30.44 -12.38 27.67
N VAL A 1093 30.11 -12.21 28.95
CA VAL A 1093 28.99 -11.40 29.44
C VAL A 1093 29.56 -10.15 30.11
N THR A 1094 29.26 -8.95 29.61
CA THR A 1094 29.66 -7.72 30.32
C THR A 1094 28.84 -7.57 31.61
N ILE A 1095 29.51 -7.43 32.75
CA ILE A 1095 28.90 -7.26 34.08
C ILE A 1095 28.87 -5.80 34.52
N TRP A 1096 29.94 -5.05 34.26
CA TRP A 1096 30.02 -3.63 34.61
C TRP A 1096 31.02 -2.85 33.74
N THR A 1097 30.73 -1.58 33.52
CA THR A 1097 31.59 -0.63 32.80
C THR A 1097 31.64 0.71 33.53
N GLY A 1098 32.85 1.26 33.71
CA GLY A 1098 33.08 2.58 34.27
C GLY A 1098 32.56 3.72 33.39
N GLN A 1099 32.42 4.90 33.98
CA GLN A 1099 31.82 6.06 33.33
C GLN A 1099 32.51 6.41 31.99
N GLY A 1100 31.72 6.52 30.92
CA GLY A 1100 32.18 6.84 29.57
C GLY A 1100 32.54 5.64 28.69
N LEU A 1101 32.74 4.45 29.25
CA LEU A 1101 32.97 3.21 28.50
C LEU A 1101 31.65 2.54 28.07
N LYS A 1102 31.74 1.57 27.17
CA LYS A 1102 30.61 0.79 26.63
C LYS A 1102 30.91 -0.71 26.72
N ALA A 1103 29.87 -1.53 26.74
CA ALA A 1103 30.02 -3.00 26.82
C ALA A 1103 30.99 -3.58 25.77
N LYS A 1104 30.96 -3.05 24.53
CA LYS A 1104 31.88 -3.44 23.45
C LYS A 1104 33.37 -3.23 23.76
N ASP A 1105 33.72 -2.39 24.73
CA ASP A 1105 35.11 -2.15 25.14
C ASP A 1105 35.64 -3.27 26.07
N ALA A 1106 34.76 -4.11 26.63
CA ALA A 1106 35.13 -5.32 27.39
C ALA A 1106 35.88 -6.36 26.53
N ASN A 1107 35.72 -6.35 25.21
CA ASN A 1107 36.52 -7.18 24.29
C ASN A 1107 38.05 -6.97 24.44
N ALA A 1108 38.50 -5.84 25.00
CA ALA A 1108 39.92 -5.58 25.24
C ALA A 1108 40.46 -6.30 26.49
N LEU A 1109 39.61 -6.86 27.37
CA LEU A 1109 40.03 -7.43 28.66
C LEU A 1109 41.13 -8.50 28.55
N PRO A 1110 41.09 -9.50 27.64
CA PRO A 1110 42.19 -10.46 27.47
C PRO A 1110 43.53 -9.79 27.14
N ALA A 1111 43.50 -8.74 26.30
CA ALA A 1111 44.67 -7.95 25.91
C ALA A 1111 45.12 -6.93 26.98
N LEU A 1112 44.34 -6.74 28.05
CA LEU A 1112 44.73 -6.03 29.26
C LEU A 1112 45.31 -7.01 30.30
N VAL A 1113 44.80 -8.23 30.39
CA VAL A 1113 45.36 -9.29 31.25
C VAL A 1113 46.79 -9.63 30.83
N SER A 1114 47.06 -9.81 29.54
CA SER A 1114 48.41 -10.05 29.02
C SER A 1114 49.38 -8.87 29.20
N LYS A 1115 48.88 -7.68 29.57
CA LYS A 1115 49.68 -6.48 29.91
C LYS A 1115 49.75 -6.22 31.42
N GLY A 1116 49.19 -7.09 32.27
CA GLY A 1116 49.08 -6.86 33.72
C GLY A 1116 48.13 -5.73 34.12
N GLN A 1117 47.31 -5.22 33.19
CA GLN A 1117 46.38 -4.10 33.38
C GLN A 1117 44.94 -4.55 33.70
N ALA A 1118 44.70 -5.87 33.68
CA ALA A 1118 43.47 -6.51 34.13
C ALA A 1118 43.82 -7.85 34.82
N GLN A 1119 42.89 -8.37 35.61
CA GLN A 1119 43.00 -9.60 36.37
C GLN A 1119 41.97 -10.61 35.85
N ARG A 1120 42.36 -11.88 35.71
CA ARG A 1120 41.48 -13.01 35.37
C ARG A 1120 41.50 -14.01 36.51
N ILE A 1121 40.34 -14.25 37.10
CA ILE A 1121 40.13 -15.26 38.14
C ILE A 1121 39.32 -16.39 37.51
N ALA A 1122 39.98 -17.53 37.28
CA ALA A 1122 39.34 -18.74 36.77
C ALA A 1122 38.57 -19.45 37.89
N PHE A 1123 37.48 -20.14 37.53
CA PHE A 1123 36.69 -20.92 38.48
C PHE A 1123 37.14 -22.38 38.44
N SER A 1124 37.23 -23.00 39.61
CA SER A 1124 37.51 -24.44 39.75
C SER A 1124 36.33 -25.30 39.26
N ASN A 1125 35.11 -24.84 39.50
CA ASN A 1125 33.87 -25.46 39.05
C ASN A 1125 33.11 -24.47 38.12
N PRO A 1126 33.07 -24.69 36.80
CA PRO A 1126 32.31 -23.83 35.89
C PRO A 1126 30.79 -23.87 36.17
N LEU A 1127 30.19 -22.70 36.34
CA LEU A 1127 28.74 -22.58 36.52
C LEU A 1127 28.02 -22.69 35.17
N THR A 1128 26.91 -23.42 35.10
CA THR A 1128 26.12 -23.52 33.85
C THR A 1128 24.84 -22.69 33.94
N ILE A 1129 24.59 -21.87 32.92
CA ILE A 1129 23.39 -21.03 32.74
C ILE A 1129 22.75 -21.40 31.40
N THR A 1130 21.43 -21.55 31.36
CA THR A 1130 20.71 -21.74 30.09
C THR A 1130 20.19 -20.40 29.56
N GLY A 1131 20.64 -20.02 28.37
CA GLY A 1131 20.17 -18.82 27.67
C GLY A 1131 19.33 -19.12 26.44
N ILE A 1132 18.82 -18.08 25.78
CA ILE A 1132 18.04 -18.18 24.54
C ILE A 1132 18.69 -17.34 23.44
N VAL A 1133 18.86 -17.89 22.24
CA VAL A 1133 19.41 -17.19 21.07
C VAL A 1133 18.37 -16.22 20.49
N ASP A 1134 18.68 -14.93 20.39
CA ASP A 1134 17.81 -13.92 19.77
C ASP A 1134 18.61 -12.72 19.21
N PHE A 1135 17.95 -11.91 18.39
CA PHE A 1135 18.50 -10.70 17.80
C PHE A 1135 18.27 -9.45 18.68
N LEU A 1136 19.20 -8.48 18.62
CA LEU A 1136 19.27 -7.27 19.47
C LEU A 1136 19.80 -6.02 18.74
#